data_AF-A0A7J6HN93-F1
#
_entry.id   AF-A0A7J6HN93-F1
#
_cell.length_a   1.000
_cell.length_b   1.000
_cell.length_c   1.000
_cell.angle_alpha   90.00
_cell.angle_beta   90.00
_cell.angle_gamma   90.00
#
_symmetry.space_group_name_H-M   'P 1'
#
loop_
_entity.id
_entity.type
_entity.pdbx_description
1 polymer ?
#
loop_
_entity_poly.entity_id
_entity_poly.type
_entity_poly.pdbx_seq_one_letter_code
_entity_poly.pdbx_strand_id
1 'polypeptide(L)'
;MAGAAPAPMILLLLTAAFFIQAQTKLQSSGESFTSVEISQKGLNFVKDLLVTKAISSIIPLELAPIKKSMKIPFLGGVQMVLSNITIHGIDVGSSSYVKPGDTGIAIVASGITCSLTMNWRYSYSTWLFPIYVSDEGSASIQVEGMEVGLTLGLEIQEGTLKLSLLDCGCLVKEISINLDGGASWLYQGLIDAFEEEIESAVENGITKKLKEGTLKLDSFLQALPKEIPLDDNGSLNVTLVNVPLLSNSSIGFDINGLFTSSRNAPVPRYTEKNSQSLSACEDPPKMLGISLDEAVFNSASALYFNADFMRWIVDKIPDQSLLNTAGWRFIIPQLYRKYPNDDMNLNISLSSAPVIVISDRGIDSTVYADLIIDVVEASEKITPVACISLVIRTSASTKIIGNNLAGSVRLNDFTMSLKWSKVGNLHLYLIQPVIWTFVQTVFLPYTNGILGKGFPLPIIHGFTLQNAQLICSNSRITVCSDLNYTDSLKQISLRESSRLKGLRHGAGRHRAKWLRSGAAGGVIEKGEGSSDVVTPAMFGAGQTVMDEEAIEGRGNRGLAAKIGGGGVMVRDLREEIVGGDSNGNKEDIHVINSNDYIAYSDPKRKRADGKGVNGVGGLVGNIGPSGGGPVPLIHPKMHISLTLSPSKAPLLFSPHQPISAAPSKTCRLPLLTRPSPVVNALKEPGFLPAIGRAIEDDEYRIARSQVLRKGMDLEGYSIEGISIGGQETCVIVPEFKCAFDIGRCPTRAIHQNFVFITHAHLDHIGGLPMYVASRGLYSLKPPTIVVPPCIKEDVEKLFDIHRSMGQVELNFDLVPLDIGETFEMRSNLVVRPFKTQHVIPSQGYVIYSVRKKLKKQYIHLKGKQIEKIKKSGVEITDTILSPEVAFTGDTTSEYMRDPLNADALRAKILITEATFLDENYSIDHARQHGHTHIFEIIRNAEWIRNKSILLTHFSSRYHLEDIRQAVSKLQSKVSAKVVPLTEGFRSMHT
;
A
#
# COMPACT_ATOMS: atom_id res chain seq x y z
N MET A 1 -17.90 -93.44 -3.84
CA MET A 1 -17.11 -92.24 -4.16
C MET A 1 -18.06 -91.30 -4.88
N ALA A 2 -18.65 -90.26 -4.29
CA ALA A 2 -18.18 -89.35 -3.23
C ALA A 2 -16.92 -88.57 -3.65
N GLY A 3 -16.92 -87.23 -3.70
CA GLY A 3 -18.07 -86.31 -3.60
C GLY A 3 -17.70 -84.87 -3.20
N ALA A 4 -18.44 -83.90 -3.75
CA ALA A 4 -18.41 -82.46 -3.46
C ALA A 4 -17.15 -81.64 -3.87
N ALA A 5 -17.42 -80.37 -4.19
CA ALA A 5 -16.43 -79.28 -4.36
C ALA A 5 -16.38 -78.44 -3.04
N PRO A 6 -15.88 -77.17 -2.92
CA PRO A 6 -15.67 -76.08 -3.89
C PRO A 6 -14.19 -75.62 -3.99
N ALA A 7 -13.74 -74.71 -4.86
CA ALA A 7 -14.39 -73.62 -5.62
C ALA A 7 -14.78 -72.33 -4.86
N PRO A 8 -13.92 -71.79 -3.96
CA PRO A 8 -13.97 -70.34 -3.68
C PRO A 8 -12.61 -69.61 -3.81
N MET A 9 -11.47 -70.31 -3.78
CA MET A 9 -10.18 -69.70 -3.43
C MET A 9 -9.55 -68.84 -4.55
N ILE A 10 -9.77 -69.18 -5.83
CA ILE A 10 -9.17 -68.48 -6.97
C ILE A 10 -9.88 -67.15 -7.26
N LEU A 11 -11.21 -67.09 -7.05
CA LEU A 11 -11.97 -65.85 -7.21
C LEU A 11 -11.60 -64.82 -6.13
N LEU A 12 -11.21 -65.28 -4.94
CA LEU A 12 -10.75 -64.41 -3.83
C LEU A 12 -9.41 -63.72 -4.14
N LEU A 13 -8.50 -64.38 -4.87
CA LEU A 13 -7.22 -63.79 -5.26
C LEU A 13 -7.38 -62.75 -6.39
N LEU A 14 -8.34 -62.95 -7.31
CA LEU A 14 -8.63 -61.98 -8.36
C LEU A 14 -9.45 -60.77 -7.87
N THR A 15 -10.19 -60.88 -6.76
CA THR A 15 -10.82 -59.71 -6.11
C THR A 15 -9.88 -58.96 -5.17
N ALA A 16 -8.93 -59.65 -4.52
CA ALA A 16 -7.87 -58.98 -3.74
C ALA A 16 -6.98 -58.06 -4.61
N ALA A 17 -6.74 -58.44 -5.87
CA ALA A 17 -5.97 -57.63 -6.83
C ALA A 17 -6.61 -56.26 -7.17
N PHE A 18 -7.92 -56.08 -6.93
CA PHE A 18 -8.64 -54.83 -7.19
C PHE A 18 -8.79 -53.92 -5.97
N PHE A 19 -8.22 -54.27 -4.80
CA PHE A 19 -8.31 -53.48 -3.57
C PHE A 19 -6.98 -53.06 -2.94
N ILE A 20 -5.83 -53.32 -3.59
CA ILE A 20 -4.50 -52.87 -3.11
C ILE A 20 -3.75 -52.07 -4.20
N GLN A 21 -4.40 -50.99 -4.66
CA GLN A 21 -3.69 -49.76 -5.03
C GLN A 21 -4.24 -48.53 -4.28
N ALA A 22 -4.64 -48.75 -3.02
CA ALA A 22 -4.31 -47.77 -2.00
C ALA A 22 -2.78 -47.70 -1.90
N GLN A 23 -2.15 -46.89 -2.77
CA GLN A 23 -0.77 -46.49 -2.53
C GLN A 23 -0.78 -45.73 -1.20
N THR A 24 -0.27 -46.38 -0.15
CA THR A 24 0.28 -45.69 1.01
C THR A 24 1.55 -44.97 0.56
N LYS A 25 1.36 -43.93 -0.27
CA LYS A 25 2.38 -42.97 -0.67
C LYS A 25 2.97 -42.46 0.62
N LEU A 26 4.18 -42.91 0.93
CA LEU A 26 4.77 -42.79 2.26
C LEU A 26 4.93 -41.30 2.57
N GLN A 27 3.95 -40.76 3.29
CA GLN A 27 3.78 -39.33 3.42
C GLN A 27 4.81 -38.83 4.43
N SER A 28 6.00 -38.50 3.91
CA SER A 28 6.97 -37.66 4.58
C SER A 28 6.36 -36.26 4.71
N SER A 29 5.44 -36.12 5.68
CA SER A 29 4.75 -34.88 6.01
C SER A 29 5.77 -33.88 6.56
N GLY A 30 6.42 -33.15 5.65
CA GLY A 30 7.25 -32.01 6.02
C GLY A 30 6.34 -30.94 6.62
N GLU A 31 6.75 -30.37 7.75
CA GLU A 31 5.97 -29.35 8.44
C GLU A 31 5.76 -28.13 7.53
N SER A 32 4.51 -27.84 7.22
CA SER A 32 4.05 -26.84 6.23
C SER A 32 3.27 -25.72 6.92
N PHE A 33 3.85 -24.53 6.98
CA PHE A 33 3.26 -23.37 7.67
C PHE A 33 2.76 -22.30 6.70
N THR A 34 2.96 -22.49 5.39
CA THR A 34 2.33 -21.68 4.32
C THR A 34 1.68 -22.61 3.31
N SER A 35 0.47 -22.29 2.86
CA SER A 35 -0.17 -22.95 1.72
C SER A 35 -0.61 -21.94 0.67
N VAL A 36 -0.52 -22.32 -0.61
CA VAL A 36 -0.86 -21.49 -1.76
C VAL A 36 -1.88 -22.23 -2.62
N GLU A 37 -3.02 -21.60 -2.92
CA GLU A 37 -4.07 -22.18 -3.75
C GLU A 37 -4.31 -21.32 -5.01
N ILE A 38 -4.26 -21.95 -6.19
CA ILE A 38 -4.63 -21.35 -7.47
C ILE A 38 -6.02 -21.88 -7.84
N SER A 39 -7.02 -21.00 -7.87
CA SER A 39 -8.39 -21.37 -8.25
C SER A 39 -8.54 -21.54 -9.77
N GLN A 40 -9.64 -22.12 -10.24
CA GLN A 40 -9.98 -22.22 -11.66
C GLN A 40 -9.88 -20.88 -12.42
N LYS A 41 -10.16 -19.76 -11.75
CA LYS A 41 -9.99 -18.41 -12.31
C LYS A 41 -8.52 -18.05 -12.54
N GLY A 42 -7.65 -18.43 -11.59
CA GLY A 42 -6.20 -18.31 -11.73
C GLY A 42 -5.63 -19.28 -12.76
N LEU A 43 -6.12 -20.52 -12.82
CA LEU A 43 -5.74 -21.50 -13.84
C LEU A 43 -6.09 -21.01 -15.24
N ASN A 44 -7.30 -20.48 -15.45
CA ASN A 44 -7.72 -19.89 -16.73
C ASN A 44 -6.79 -18.74 -17.15
N PHE A 45 -6.46 -17.82 -16.24
CA PHE A 45 -5.52 -16.73 -16.49
C PHE A 45 -4.10 -17.23 -16.85
N VAL A 46 -3.60 -18.26 -16.16
CA VAL A 46 -2.31 -18.90 -16.48
C VAL A 46 -2.36 -19.63 -17.82
N LYS A 47 -3.46 -20.30 -18.16
CA LYS A 47 -3.70 -20.91 -19.49
C LYS A 47 -3.61 -19.84 -20.59
N ASP A 48 -4.33 -18.73 -20.48
CA ASP A 48 -4.34 -17.67 -21.50
C ASP A 48 -2.92 -17.08 -21.71
N LEU A 49 -2.18 -16.89 -20.62
CA LEU A 49 -0.79 -16.45 -20.66
C LEU A 49 0.15 -17.49 -21.31
N LEU A 50 -0.02 -18.78 -20.99
CA LEU A 50 0.77 -19.87 -21.56
C LEU A 50 0.45 -20.10 -23.05
N VAL A 51 -0.82 -20.04 -23.46
CA VAL A 51 -1.25 -20.10 -24.86
C VAL A 51 -0.62 -18.94 -25.65
N THR A 52 -0.72 -17.71 -25.14
CA THR A 52 -0.10 -16.53 -25.77
C THR A 52 1.42 -16.71 -25.94
N LYS A 53 2.11 -17.19 -24.90
CA LYS A 53 3.56 -17.46 -24.96
C LYS A 53 3.89 -18.63 -25.91
N ALA A 54 3.08 -19.69 -25.93
CA ALA A 54 3.24 -20.83 -26.83
C ALA A 54 3.18 -20.40 -28.29
N ILE A 55 2.12 -19.68 -28.71
CA ILE A 55 1.97 -19.13 -30.06
C ILE A 55 3.20 -18.30 -30.45
N SER A 56 3.64 -17.38 -29.58
CA SER A 56 4.85 -16.54 -29.80
C SER A 56 6.18 -17.31 -29.84
N SER A 57 6.19 -18.59 -29.45
CA SER A 57 7.36 -19.47 -29.49
C SER A 57 7.31 -20.53 -30.61
N ILE A 58 6.14 -20.70 -31.21
CA ILE A 58 5.91 -21.54 -32.40
C ILE A 58 6.15 -20.71 -33.66
N ILE A 59 5.61 -19.49 -33.73
CA ILE A 59 5.64 -18.67 -34.94
C ILE A 59 6.95 -17.86 -35.05
N PRO A 60 7.63 -17.84 -36.22
CA PRO A 60 7.36 -18.65 -37.41
C PRO A 60 7.90 -20.09 -37.24
N LEU A 61 7.15 -21.08 -37.73
CA LEU A 61 7.61 -22.48 -37.75
C LEU A 61 7.87 -22.93 -39.19
N GLU A 62 9.14 -23.13 -39.53
CA GLU A 62 9.55 -23.82 -40.76
C GLU A 62 9.36 -25.34 -40.61
N LEU A 63 8.70 -25.96 -41.58
CA LEU A 63 8.48 -27.41 -41.68
C LEU A 63 9.36 -28.03 -42.77
N ALA A 64 9.60 -29.34 -42.67
CA ALA A 64 10.51 -30.05 -43.57
C ALA A 64 9.95 -30.12 -45.02
N PRO A 65 10.78 -29.97 -46.07
CA PRO A 65 10.33 -30.11 -47.46
C PRO A 65 9.78 -31.52 -47.77
N ILE A 66 8.57 -31.58 -48.30
CA ILE A 66 7.85 -32.82 -48.64
C ILE A 66 8.12 -33.16 -50.12
N LYS A 67 8.33 -34.44 -50.45
CA LYS A 67 8.60 -34.89 -51.82
C LYS A 67 7.80 -36.15 -52.14
N LYS A 68 7.02 -36.12 -53.20
CA LYS A 68 6.18 -37.26 -53.65
C LYS A 68 6.35 -37.48 -55.15
N SER A 69 6.02 -38.69 -55.61
CA SER A 69 6.11 -39.08 -57.01
C SER A 69 4.84 -39.84 -57.39
N MET A 70 4.03 -39.24 -58.25
CA MET A 70 2.71 -39.76 -58.64
C MET A 70 2.70 -40.20 -60.10
N LYS A 71 1.96 -41.27 -60.41
CA LYS A 71 1.70 -41.70 -61.79
C LYS A 71 0.36 -41.16 -62.25
N ILE A 72 0.37 -40.13 -63.09
CA ILE A 72 -0.85 -39.53 -63.64
C ILE A 72 -1.17 -40.21 -64.99
N PRO A 73 -2.42 -40.64 -65.24
CA PRO A 73 -2.82 -41.21 -66.52
C PRO A 73 -2.40 -40.32 -67.70
N PHE A 74 -1.98 -40.97 -68.80
CA PHE A 74 -1.48 -40.35 -70.04
C PHE A 74 -0.17 -39.53 -69.91
N LEU A 75 0.10 -38.85 -68.79
CA LEU A 75 1.30 -38.02 -68.57
C LEU A 75 2.52 -38.81 -68.07
N GLY A 76 2.30 -39.86 -67.26
CA GLY A 76 3.38 -40.68 -66.72
C GLY A 76 3.78 -40.31 -65.29
N GLY A 77 5.08 -40.38 -64.97
CA GLY A 77 5.60 -40.10 -63.63
C GLY A 77 5.85 -38.60 -63.43
N VAL A 78 5.15 -38.00 -62.46
CA VAL A 78 5.32 -36.61 -62.04
C VAL A 78 5.99 -36.58 -60.67
N GLN A 79 7.14 -35.93 -60.57
CA GLN A 79 7.77 -35.61 -59.29
C GLN A 79 7.23 -34.27 -58.80
N MET A 80 6.84 -34.21 -57.53
CA MET A 80 6.30 -33.00 -56.90
C MET A 80 7.06 -32.73 -55.59
N VAL A 81 7.40 -31.47 -55.35
CA VAL A 81 8.17 -30.99 -54.20
C VAL A 81 7.47 -29.80 -53.58
N LEU A 82 7.18 -29.91 -52.28
CA LEU A 82 6.74 -28.80 -51.43
C LEU A 82 7.94 -28.34 -50.59
N SER A 83 8.12 -27.03 -50.47
CA SER A 83 9.30 -26.42 -49.87
C SER A 83 8.97 -25.07 -49.24
N ASN A 84 9.84 -24.53 -48.38
CA ASN A 84 9.62 -23.27 -47.68
C ASN A 84 8.29 -23.23 -46.90
N ILE A 85 7.83 -24.38 -46.41
CA ILE A 85 6.55 -24.56 -45.71
C ILE A 85 6.66 -23.89 -44.35
N THR A 86 5.90 -22.81 -44.13
CA THR A 86 6.08 -21.93 -42.96
C THR A 86 4.75 -21.56 -42.32
N ILE A 87 4.55 -21.97 -41.06
CA ILE A 87 3.45 -21.44 -40.23
C ILE A 87 3.79 -20.00 -39.85
N HIS A 88 2.89 -19.06 -40.18
CA HIS A 88 3.03 -17.64 -39.89
C HIS A 88 1.88 -17.06 -39.06
N GLY A 89 0.75 -17.78 -38.93
CA GLY A 89 -0.38 -17.40 -38.08
C GLY A 89 -0.97 -18.62 -37.37
N ILE A 90 -1.36 -18.46 -36.11
CA ILE A 90 -2.16 -19.42 -35.34
C ILE A 90 -3.13 -18.61 -34.48
N ASP A 91 -4.43 -18.89 -34.57
CA ASP A 91 -5.45 -18.37 -33.66
C ASP A 91 -6.15 -19.52 -32.93
N VAL A 92 -6.17 -19.43 -31.61
CA VAL A 92 -6.74 -20.42 -30.69
C VAL A 92 -8.18 -20.05 -30.27
N GLY A 93 -8.62 -18.83 -30.59
CA GLY A 93 -9.97 -18.36 -30.28
C GLY A 93 -10.31 -18.39 -28.78
N SER A 94 -11.60 -18.52 -28.47
CA SER A 94 -12.10 -18.64 -27.09
C SER A 94 -12.27 -20.09 -26.60
N SER A 95 -12.13 -21.07 -27.49
CA SER A 95 -12.42 -22.50 -27.27
C SER A 95 -11.24 -23.27 -26.66
N SER A 96 -10.60 -22.68 -25.63
CA SER A 96 -9.53 -23.34 -24.87
C SER A 96 -9.82 -23.33 -23.37
N TYR A 97 -9.67 -24.50 -22.73
CA TYR A 97 -9.92 -24.72 -21.30
C TYR A 97 -8.72 -25.38 -20.61
N VAL A 98 -8.74 -25.33 -19.28
CA VAL A 98 -7.76 -25.97 -18.41
C VAL A 98 -8.51 -26.66 -17.28
N LYS A 99 -8.11 -27.88 -16.93
CA LYS A 99 -8.76 -28.66 -15.88
C LYS A 99 -7.72 -29.45 -15.09
N PRO A 100 -7.68 -29.37 -13.75
CA PRO A 100 -6.93 -30.33 -12.95
C PRO A 100 -7.54 -31.74 -13.05
N GLY A 101 -6.70 -32.76 -12.92
CA GLY A 101 -7.09 -34.15 -12.72
C GLY A 101 -6.24 -34.78 -11.63
N ASP A 102 -6.41 -36.08 -11.39
CA ASP A 102 -5.84 -36.77 -10.20
C ASP A 102 -4.30 -36.76 -10.12
N THR A 103 -3.62 -36.50 -11.24
CA THR A 103 -2.15 -36.55 -11.36
C THR A 103 -1.52 -35.25 -11.90
N GLY A 104 -2.31 -34.27 -12.33
CA GLY A 104 -1.78 -33.09 -13.01
C GLY A 104 -2.83 -32.15 -13.62
N ILE A 105 -2.45 -31.46 -14.68
CA ILE A 105 -3.26 -30.46 -15.39
C ILE A 105 -3.42 -30.89 -16.86
N ALA A 106 -4.66 -30.93 -17.36
CA ALA A 106 -4.96 -30.97 -18.79
C ALA A 106 -5.25 -29.56 -19.30
N ILE A 107 -4.55 -29.13 -20.36
CA ILE A 107 -4.85 -27.93 -21.16
C ILE A 107 -5.30 -28.42 -22.52
N VAL A 108 -6.47 -27.97 -22.97
CA VAL A 108 -7.05 -28.38 -24.26
C VAL A 108 -7.57 -27.15 -25.01
N ALA A 109 -7.37 -27.13 -26.31
CA ALA A 109 -7.86 -26.11 -27.22
C ALA A 109 -8.42 -26.77 -28.48
N SER A 110 -9.59 -26.35 -28.93
CA SER A 110 -10.26 -26.90 -30.12
C SER A 110 -10.77 -25.79 -31.05
N GLY A 111 -10.93 -26.10 -32.33
CA GLY A 111 -11.30 -25.09 -33.33
C GLY A 111 -10.18 -24.09 -33.62
N ILE A 112 -8.93 -24.47 -33.36
CA ILE A 112 -7.75 -23.65 -33.66
C ILE A 112 -7.65 -23.51 -35.18
N THR A 113 -7.32 -22.32 -35.66
CA THR A 113 -6.99 -22.07 -37.07
C THR A 113 -5.51 -21.77 -37.23
N CYS A 114 -4.91 -22.20 -38.34
CA CYS A 114 -3.47 -22.06 -38.60
C CYS A 114 -3.23 -21.67 -40.05
N SER A 115 -2.45 -20.61 -40.27
CA SER A 115 -2.16 -20.02 -41.58
C SER A 115 -0.71 -20.32 -41.97
N LEU A 116 -0.53 -20.91 -43.15
CA LEU A 116 0.78 -21.29 -43.68
C LEU A 116 0.99 -20.79 -45.11
N THR A 117 2.26 -20.64 -45.47
CA THR A 117 2.71 -20.45 -46.85
C THR A 117 3.64 -21.58 -47.25
N MET A 118 3.63 -21.96 -48.53
CA MET A 118 4.62 -22.87 -49.10
C MET A 118 4.92 -22.54 -50.56
N ASN A 119 6.06 -23.04 -51.06
CA ASN A 119 6.42 -23.02 -52.47
C ASN A 119 6.31 -24.44 -53.03
N TRP A 120 5.56 -24.61 -54.11
CA TRP A 120 5.41 -25.89 -54.82
C TRP A 120 6.21 -25.85 -56.13
N ARG A 121 6.73 -27.02 -56.53
CA ARG A 121 7.32 -27.25 -57.86
C ARG A 121 6.99 -28.67 -58.31
N TYR A 122 6.65 -28.86 -59.58
CA TYR A 122 6.59 -30.18 -60.19
C TYR A 122 7.54 -30.33 -61.38
N SER A 123 7.89 -31.57 -61.73
CA SER A 123 8.45 -31.88 -63.04
C SER A 123 8.00 -33.26 -63.55
N TYR A 124 7.83 -33.38 -64.87
CA TYR A 124 7.54 -34.65 -65.54
C TYR A 124 8.16 -34.72 -66.94
N SER A 125 8.28 -35.96 -67.44
CA SER A 125 8.68 -36.26 -68.81
C SER A 125 7.69 -37.25 -69.44
N THR A 126 7.12 -36.88 -70.59
CA THR A 126 6.20 -37.74 -71.33
C THR A 126 6.93 -38.76 -72.19
N TRP A 127 6.35 -39.96 -72.34
CA TRP A 127 6.92 -41.01 -73.19
C TRP A 127 6.67 -40.80 -74.69
N LEU A 128 5.67 -40.00 -75.05
CA LEU A 128 5.29 -39.67 -76.44
C LEU A 128 6.17 -38.59 -77.06
N PHE A 129 6.68 -37.65 -76.25
CA PHE A 129 7.56 -36.56 -76.69
C PHE A 129 8.59 -36.27 -75.58
N PRO A 130 9.89 -36.16 -75.89
CA PRO A 130 10.95 -35.93 -74.89
C PRO A 130 11.04 -34.46 -74.46
N ILE A 131 9.91 -33.88 -74.06
CA ILE A 131 9.80 -32.53 -73.51
C ILE A 131 9.77 -32.66 -71.98
N TYR A 132 10.69 -31.99 -71.32
CA TYR A 132 10.70 -31.87 -69.86
C TYR A 132 9.82 -30.69 -69.47
N VAL A 133 8.72 -30.95 -68.75
CA VAL A 133 7.79 -29.91 -68.31
C VAL A 133 7.94 -29.76 -66.80
N SER A 134 8.17 -28.53 -66.36
CA SER A 134 8.24 -28.15 -64.95
C SER A 134 7.58 -26.78 -64.75
N ASP A 135 6.83 -26.63 -63.66
CA ASP A 135 6.20 -25.39 -63.24
C ASP A 135 6.39 -25.21 -61.73
N GLU A 136 6.29 -23.97 -61.26
CA GLU A 136 6.47 -23.62 -59.84
C GLU A 136 5.66 -22.39 -59.43
N GLY A 137 5.29 -22.34 -58.15
CA GLY A 137 4.49 -21.23 -57.61
C GLY A 137 4.40 -21.26 -56.09
N SER A 138 3.59 -20.34 -55.55
CA SER A 138 3.24 -20.26 -54.14
C SER A 138 1.91 -20.97 -53.85
N ALA A 139 1.70 -21.32 -52.59
CA ALA A 139 0.40 -21.64 -52.05
C ALA A 139 0.22 -21.01 -50.67
N SER A 140 -1.00 -20.58 -50.38
CA SER A 140 -1.46 -20.25 -49.03
C SER A 140 -2.36 -21.38 -48.53
N ILE A 141 -2.13 -21.82 -47.30
CA ILE A 141 -2.85 -22.93 -46.68
C ILE A 141 -3.52 -22.38 -45.43
N GLN A 142 -4.81 -22.69 -45.26
CA GLN A 142 -5.55 -22.40 -44.06
C GLN A 142 -6.09 -23.71 -43.48
N VAL A 143 -5.57 -24.08 -42.30
CA VAL A 143 -6.02 -25.22 -41.50
C VAL A 143 -7.17 -24.75 -40.61
N GLU A 144 -8.23 -25.55 -40.53
CA GLU A 144 -9.41 -25.26 -39.72
C GLU A 144 -9.76 -26.44 -38.79
N GLY A 145 -10.52 -26.15 -37.73
CA GLY A 145 -11.04 -27.16 -36.81
C GLY A 145 -10.02 -27.85 -35.88
N MET A 146 -8.72 -27.49 -35.97
CA MET A 146 -7.61 -28.19 -35.32
C MET A 146 -7.76 -28.25 -33.79
N GLU A 147 -7.37 -29.38 -33.21
CA GLU A 147 -7.43 -29.63 -31.77
C GLU A 147 -6.03 -29.92 -31.21
N VAL A 148 -5.73 -29.37 -30.03
CA VAL A 148 -4.46 -29.54 -29.32
C VAL A 148 -4.75 -29.89 -27.87
N GLY A 149 -4.16 -30.98 -27.39
CA GLY A 149 -4.23 -31.44 -26.00
C GLY A 149 -2.84 -31.57 -25.40
N LEU A 150 -2.69 -31.10 -24.16
CA LEU A 150 -1.44 -31.15 -23.39
C LEU A 150 -1.74 -31.52 -21.94
N THR A 151 -1.21 -32.65 -21.46
CA THR A 151 -1.40 -33.12 -20.07
C THR A 151 -0.08 -33.15 -19.33
N LEU A 152 0.02 -32.35 -18.26
CA LEU A 152 1.21 -32.10 -17.46
C LEU A 152 1.03 -32.63 -16.03
N GLY A 153 1.78 -33.67 -15.67
CA GLY A 153 1.87 -34.20 -14.31
C GLY A 153 2.59 -33.23 -13.38
N LEU A 154 2.16 -33.16 -12.12
CA LEU A 154 2.75 -32.27 -11.11
C LEU A 154 3.45 -33.08 -10.01
N GLU A 155 4.77 -32.97 -9.96
CA GLU A 155 5.64 -33.65 -9.00
C GLU A 155 6.44 -32.64 -8.17
N ILE A 156 6.77 -32.98 -6.92
CA ILE A 156 7.76 -32.23 -6.14
C ILE A 156 9.04 -33.07 -6.07
N GLN A 157 10.13 -32.49 -6.55
CA GLN A 157 11.46 -33.10 -6.49
C GLN A 157 12.42 -32.15 -5.77
N GLU A 158 13.07 -32.65 -4.71
CA GLU A 158 14.02 -31.91 -3.87
C GLU A 158 13.48 -30.57 -3.33
N GLY A 159 12.15 -30.45 -3.20
CA GLY A 159 11.46 -29.25 -2.73
C GLY A 159 11.21 -28.17 -3.78
N THR A 160 11.37 -28.48 -5.07
CA THR A 160 10.94 -27.67 -6.22
C THR A 160 9.77 -28.32 -6.96
N LEU A 161 9.03 -27.54 -7.75
CA LEU A 161 7.96 -28.06 -8.61
C LEU A 161 8.56 -28.53 -9.94
N LYS A 162 8.23 -29.76 -10.32
CA LYS A 162 8.62 -30.41 -11.56
C LYS A 162 7.38 -30.76 -12.37
N LEU A 163 7.48 -30.60 -13.69
CA LEU A 163 6.44 -31.00 -14.65
C LEU A 163 6.87 -32.27 -15.36
N SER A 164 6.07 -33.33 -15.29
CA SER A 164 6.20 -34.49 -16.16
C SER A 164 5.23 -34.39 -17.33
N LEU A 165 5.70 -34.59 -18.56
CA LEU A 165 4.82 -34.62 -19.72
C LEU A 165 4.12 -35.99 -19.78
N LEU A 166 2.81 -36.03 -19.52
CA LEU A 166 2.02 -37.27 -19.53
C LEU A 166 1.46 -37.55 -20.92
N ASP A 167 0.94 -36.52 -21.60
CA ASP A 167 0.40 -36.62 -22.95
C ASP A 167 0.53 -35.28 -23.71
N CYS A 168 0.67 -35.34 -25.03
CA CYS A 168 0.66 -34.19 -25.93
C CYS A 168 0.31 -34.62 -27.36
N GLY A 169 -0.83 -34.17 -27.84
CA GLY A 169 -1.35 -34.42 -29.18
C GLY A 169 -1.79 -33.14 -29.89
N CYS A 170 -1.75 -33.20 -31.21
CA CYS A 170 -2.31 -32.22 -32.13
C CYS A 170 -3.05 -33.03 -33.21
N LEU A 171 -4.26 -32.64 -33.55
CA LEU A 171 -5.10 -33.28 -34.57
C LEU A 171 -5.65 -32.22 -35.52
N VAL A 172 -5.35 -32.35 -36.81
CA VAL A 172 -6.00 -31.56 -37.87
C VAL A 172 -7.32 -32.21 -38.27
N LYS A 173 -8.25 -31.43 -38.84
CA LYS A 173 -9.57 -31.90 -39.30
C LYS A 173 -9.89 -31.55 -40.74
N GLU A 174 -9.43 -30.39 -41.20
CA GLU A 174 -9.68 -29.88 -42.53
C GLU A 174 -8.55 -28.91 -42.93
N ILE A 175 -8.08 -29.02 -44.16
CA ILE A 175 -7.11 -28.11 -44.76
C ILE A 175 -7.66 -27.55 -46.07
N SER A 176 -7.73 -26.22 -46.18
CA SER A 176 -7.95 -25.56 -47.47
C SER A 176 -6.62 -25.08 -48.07
N ILE A 177 -6.41 -25.37 -49.35
CA ILE A 177 -5.16 -25.06 -50.08
C ILE A 177 -5.48 -24.17 -51.29
N ASN A 178 -5.03 -22.91 -51.24
CA ASN A 178 -5.11 -21.98 -52.37
C ASN A 178 -3.75 -21.89 -53.07
N LEU A 179 -3.72 -22.26 -54.35
CA LEU A 179 -2.50 -22.40 -55.16
C LEU A 179 -2.40 -21.31 -56.23
N ASP A 180 -1.32 -20.52 -56.18
CA ASP A 180 -0.98 -19.55 -57.23
C ASP A 180 -0.26 -20.27 -58.36
N GLY A 181 -0.82 -20.30 -59.58
CA GLY A 181 -0.25 -21.03 -60.70
C GLY A 181 -1.08 -20.99 -62.00
N GLY A 182 -0.55 -21.62 -63.05
CA GLY A 182 -1.18 -21.64 -64.38
C GLY A 182 -1.93 -22.93 -64.76
N ALA A 183 -1.76 -24.02 -64.00
CA ALA A 183 -2.19 -25.36 -64.41
C ALA A 183 -3.39 -25.89 -63.60
N SER A 184 -4.61 -25.50 -63.96
CA SER A 184 -5.83 -25.81 -63.20
C SER A 184 -6.14 -27.30 -62.98
N TRP A 185 -5.56 -28.19 -63.79
CA TRP A 185 -5.70 -29.65 -63.63
C TRP A 185 -4.80 -30.23 -62.53
N LEU A 186 -3.76 -29.49 -62.11
CA LEU A 186 -2.83 -29.91 -61.07
C LEU A 186 -3.46 -29.84 -59.68
N TYR A 187 -4.33 -28.84 -59.43
CA TYR A 187 -4.76 -28.46 -58.08
C TYR A 187 -5.37 -29.62 -57.29
N GLN A 188 -6.37 -30.33 -57.83
CA GLN A 188 -6.96 -31.48 -57.16
C GLN A 188 -5.92 -32.58 -56.94
N GLY A 189 -5.12 -32.90 -57.96
CA GLY A 189 -4.04 -33.89 -57.87
C GLY A 189 -2.84 -33.47 -57.00
N LEU A 190 -2.83 -32.26 -56.43
CA LEU A 190 -1.87 -31.82 -55.42
C LEU A 190 -2.51 -31.84 -54.03
N ILE A 191 -3.80 -31.49 -53.90
CA ILE A 191 -4.58 -31.66 -52.66
C ILE A 191 -4.65 -33.16 -52.30
N ASP A 192 -5.25 -33.98 -53.15
CA ASP A 192 -5.40 -35.46 -52.99
C ASP A 192 -4.06 -36.17 -52.73
N ALA A 193 -2.94 -35.55 -53.13
CA ALA A 193 -1.60 -36.11 -53.05
C ALA A 193 -0.73 -35.53 -51.93
N PHE A 194 -1.16 -34.51 -51.18
CA PHE A 194 -0.34 -33.93 -50.11
C PHE A 194 -1.11 -33.51 -48.85
N GLU A 195 -2.44 -33.59 -48.82
CA GLU A 195 -3.26 -33.27 -47.65
C GLU A 195 -2.78 -34.00 -46.38
N GLU A 196 -2.77 -35.34 -46.37
CA GLU A 196 -2.28 -36.16 -45.25
C GLU A 196 -0.84 -35.82 -44.82
N GLU A 197 0.07 -35.54 -45.77
CA GLU A 197 1.45 -35.19 -45.45
C GLU A 197 1.62 -33.75 -44.92
N ILE A 198 0.76 -32.81 -45.33
CA ILE A 198 0.72 -31.45 -44.78
C ILE A 198 0.12 -31.48 -43.38
N GLU A 199 -1.00 -32.18 -43.18
CA GLU A 199 -1.61 -32.42 -41.85
C GLU A 199 -0.56 -32.99 -40.89
N SER A 200 0.04 -34.12 -41.24
CA SER A 200 1.02 -34.78 -40.37
C SER A 200 2.27 -33.92 -40.14
N ALA A 201 2.71 -33.10 -41.11
CA ALA A 201 3.81 -32.15 -40.91
C ALA A 201 3.45 -31.05 -39.89
N VAL A 202 2.21 -30.53 -39.93
CA VAL A 202 1.70 -29.53 -38.98
C VAL A 202 1.54 -30.12 -37.58
N GLU A 203 0.89 -31.27 -37.47
CA GLU A 203 0.68 -31.98 -36.20
C GLU A 203 2.00 -32.28 -35.49
N ASN A 204 2.96 -32.88 -36.21
CA ASN A 204 4.29 -33.19 -35.67
C ASN A 204 5.09 -31.92 -35.34
N GLY A 205 4.99 -30.88 -36.17
CA GLY A 205 5.65 -29.59 -35.95
C GLY A 205 5.18 -28.89 -34.68
N ILE A 206 3.86 -28.75 -34.52
CA ILE A 206 3.24 -28.14 -33.33
C ILE A 206 3.50 -29.00 -32.09
N THR A 207 3.25 -30.31 -32.16
CA THR A 207 3.49 -31.25 -31.06
C THR A 207 4.95 -31.21 -30.59
N LYS A 208 5.91 -31.14 -31.51
CA LYS A 208 7.33 -30.97 -31.17
C LYS A 208 7.60 -29.64 -30.46
N LYS A 209 7.03 -28.53 -30.92
CA LYS A 209 7.21 -27.22 -30.27
C LYS A 209 6.57 -27.14 -28.89
N LEU A 210 5.42 -27.79 -28.68
CA LEU A 210 4.80 -27.92 -27.35
C LEU A 210 5.66 -28.77 -26.39
N LYS A 211 6.29 -29.84 -26.89
CA LYS A 211 7.28 -30.65 -26.15
C LYS A 211 8.52 -29.82 -25.78
N GLU A 212 9.09 -29.07 -26.72
CA GLU A 212 10.19 -28.12 -26.46
C GLU A 212 9.80 -27.01 -25.47
N GLY A 213 8.57 -26.51 -25.53
CA GLY A 213 8.03 -25.49 -24.61
C GLY A 213 7.82 -26.03 -23.20
N THR A 214 7.32 -27.25 -23.07
CA THR A 214 7.10 -27.93 -21.78
C THR A 214 8.41 -28.11 -21.01
N LEU A 215 9.48 -28.56 -21.68
CA LEU A 215 10.81 -28.71 -21.07
C LEU A 215 11.38 -27.38 -20.58
N LYS A 216 11.10 -26.26 -21.26
CA LYS A 216 11.49 -24.91 -20.82
C LYS A 216 10.68 -24.45 -19.60
N LEU A 217 9.39 -24.78 -19.53
CA LEU A 217 8.53 -24.46 -18.39
C LEU A 217 8.91 -25.27 -17.14
N ASP A 218 9.19 -26.57 -17.31
CA ASP A 218 9.73 -27.44 -16.25
C ASP A 218 11.06 -26.88 -15.71
N SER A 219 12.00 -26.58 -16.60
CA SER A 219 13.29 -25.96 -16.24
C SER A 219 13.13 -24.64 -15.48
N PHE A 220 12.12 -23.83 -15.83
CA PHE A 220 11.83 -22.57 -15.13
C PHE A 220 11.25 -22.79 -13.73
N LEU A 221 10.36 -23.77 -13.56
CA LEU A 221 9.73 -24.08 -12.27
C LEU A 221 10.70 -24.76 -11.29
N GLN A 222 11.59 -25.62 -11.78
CA GLN A 222 12.69 -26.19 -10.99
C GLN A 222 13.76 -25.13 -10.62
N ALA A 223 13.90 -24.07 -11.42
CA ALA A 223 14.81 -22.95 -11.14
C ALA A 223 14.23 -21.88 -10.19
N LEU A 224 13.01 -22.07 -9.66
CA LEU A 224 12.47 -21.19 -8.63
C LEU A 224 13.29 -21.29 -7.33
N PRO A 225 13.56 -20.17 -6.63
CA PRO A 225 14.39 -20.19 -5.44
C PRO A 225 13.66 -20.90 -4.28
N LYS A 226 14.40 -21.68 -3.50
CA LYS A 226 13.90 -22.37 -2.28
C LYS A 226 13.82 -21.44 -1.07
N GLU A 227 14.43 -20.25 -1.15
CA GLU A 227 14.43 -19.22 -0.11
C GLU A 227 14.28 -17.83 -0.74
N ILE A 228 13.52 -16.94 -0.09
CA ILE A 228 13.43 -15.51 -0.45
C ILE A 228 14.23 -14.70 0.59
N PRO A 229 15.30 -13.98 0.21
CA PRO A 229 16.08 -13.17 1.15
C PRO A 229 15.28 -11.96 1.65
N LEU A 230 15.46 -11.61 2.92
CA LEU A 230 14.75 -10.50 3.58
C LEU A 230 15.70 -9.35 3.91
N ASP A 231 16.76 -9.66 4.64
CA ASP A 231 17.87 -8.78 5.02
C ASP A 231 19.13 -9.62 5.36
N ASP A 232 20.15 -9.00 5.94
CA ASP A 232 21.43 -9.64 6.29
C ASP A 232 21.33 -10.72 7.39
N ASN A 233 20.17 -10.88 8.05
CA ASN A 233 19.97 -11.82 9.16
C ASN A 233 19.23 -13.12 8.76
N GLY A 234 18.43 -13.10 7.69
CA GLY A 234 17.65 -14.27 7.29
C GLY A 234 16.79 -14.18 6.04
N SER A 235 16.09 -15.28 5.79
CA SER A 235 15.31 -15.59 4.61
C SER A 235 13.94 -16.18 4.99
N LEU A 236 12.99 -16.13 4.07
CA LEU A 236 11.75 -16.91 4.13
C LEU A 236 11.97 -18.22 3.36
N ASN A 237 11.84 -19.36 4.02
CA ASN A 237 11.92 -20.67 3.37
C ASN A 237 10.64 -20.93 2.56
N VAL A 238 10.79 -21.00 1.24
CA VAL A 238 9.70 -21.24 0.28
C VAL A 238 9.76 -22.62 -0.38
N THR A 239 10.50 -23.55 0.21
CA THR A 239 10.61 -24.95 -0.22
C THR A 239 9.24 -25.64 -0.17
N LEU A 240 8.88 -26.35 -1.24
CA LEU A 240 7.67 -27.17 -1.31
C LEU A 240 7.86 -28.48 -0.54
N VAL A 241 6.88 -28.88 0.28
CA VAL A 241 7.05 -30.01 1.22
C VAL A 241 6.07 -31.17 1.00
N ASN A 242 4.77 -30.91 0.80
CA ASN A 242 3.77 -31.95 0.55
C ASN A 242 3.34 -31.95 -0.93
N VAL A 243 2.97 -33.14 -1.43
CA VAL A 243 2.44 -33.37 -2.79
C VAL A 243 1.37 -32.33 -3.15
N PRO A 244 1.36 -31.78 -4.39
CA PRO A 244 0.34 -30.81 -4.79
C PRO A 244 -1.09 -31.33 -4.58
N LEU A 245 -1.94 -30.50 -3.98
CA LEU A 245 -3.32 -30.81 -3.65
C LEU A 245 -4.21 -30.47 -4.85
N LEU A 246 -4.60 -31.48 -5.62
CA LEU A 246 -5.41 -31.30 -6.83
C LEU A 246 -6.89 -31.45 -6.50
N SER A 247 -7.71 -30.47 -6.91
CA SER A 247 -9.17 -30.49 -6.79
C SER A 247 -9.82 -30.29 -8.16
N ASN A 248 -11.13 -30.54 -8.27
CA ASN A 248 -11.87 -30.35 -9.51
C ASN A 248 -11.83 -28.91 -10.08
N SER A 249 -11.42 -27.92 -9.27
CA SER A 249 -11.43 -26.50 -9.63
C SER A 249 -10.33 -25.67 -8.96
N SER A 250 -9.28 -26.30 -8.42
CA SER A 250 -8.12 -25.60 -7.84
C SER A 250 -6.89 -26.51 -7.71
N ILE A 251 -5.73 -25.88 -7.51
CA ILE A 251 -4.44 -26.54 -7.26
C ILE A 251 -3.78 -25.88 -6.04
N GLY A 252 -3.58 -26.66 -4.99
CA GLY A 252 -2.89 -26.27 -3.76
C GLY A 252 -1.44 -26.73 -3.72
N PHE A 253 -0.59 -25.92 -3.09
CA PHE A 253 0.83 -26.21 -2.84
C PHE A 253 1.17 -25.91 -1.38
N ASP A 254 1.77 -26.89 -0.69
CA ASP A 254 2.25 -26.71 0.67
C ASP A 254 3.73 -26.32 0.69
N ILE A 255 4.00 -25.19 1.34
CA ILE A 255 5.31 -24.56 1.48
C ILE A 255 5.73 -24.63 2.96
N ASN A 256 7.02 -24.81 3.24
CA ASN A 256 7.50 -24.77 4.63
C ASN A 256 7.15 -23.44 5.31
N GLY A 257 7.56 -22.30 4.74
CA GLY A 257 7.06 -20.98 5.10
C GLY A 257 7.65 -20.37 6.37
N LEU A 258 8.59 -21.02 7.05
CA LEU A 258 9.25 -20.45 8.22
C LEU A 258 10.36 -19.47 7.83
N PHE A 259 10.64 -18.54 8.74
CA PHE A 259 11.76 -17.62 8.64
C PHE A 259 13.02 -18.30 9.17
N THR A 260 14.05 -18.39 8.32
CA THR A 260 15.31 -19.09 8.58
C THR A 260 16.46 -18.10 8.70
N SER A 261 17.39 -18.35 9.64
CA SER A 261 18.62 -17.54 9.73
C SER A 261 19.68 -18.07 8.78
N SER A 262 20.35 -17.17 8.06
CA SER A 262 21.45 -17.45 7.14
C SER A 262 22.71 -18.06 7.79
N ARG A 263 22.66 -18.37 9.10
CA ARG A 263 23.77 -18.87 9.93
C ARG A 263 23.49 -20.24 10.59
N ASN A 264 22.56 -21.02 10.04
CA ASN A 264 22.19 -22.37 10.53
C ASN A 264 21.81 -22.42 12.02
N ALA A 265 21.04 -21.43 12.49
CA ALA A 265 20.44 -21.47 13.83
C ALA A 265 19.37 -22.58 13.92
N PRO A 266 19.23 -23.28 15.06
CA PRO A 266 18.18 -24.28 15.23
C PRO A 266 16.77 -23.67 15.12
N VAL A 267 15.97 -24.18 14.19
CA VAL A 267 14.56 -23.78 14.05
C VAL A 267 13.78 -24.25 15.29
N PRO A 268 12.94 -23.41 15.92
CA PRO A 268 12.08 -23.85 17.02
C PRO A 268 11.13 -24.96 16.56
N ARG A 269 10.93 -26.00 17.38
CA ARG A 269 9.94 -27.04 17.08
C ARG A 269 8.54 -26.52 17.38
N TYR A 270 7.81 -26.11 16.34
CA TYR A 270 6.39 -25.77 16.45
C TYR A 270 5.57 -27.06 16.42
N THR A 271 5.07 -27.49 17.58
CA THR A 271 4.24 -28.71 17.67
C THR A 271 2.94 -28.58 16.88
N GLU A 272 2.62 -29.60 16.08
CA GLU A 272 1.42 -29.66 15.23
C GLU A 272 0.12 -29.27 15.98
N LYS A 273 -0.70 -28.42 15.35
CA LYS A 273 -1.99 -28.82 14.75
C LYS A 273 -2.84 -27.63 14.27
N ASN A 274 -3.02 -27.55 12.96
CA ASN A 274 -4.30 -27.96 12.35
C ASN A 274 -4.18 -28.07 10.82
N SER A 275 -4.08 -29.29 10.31
CA SER A 275 -4.28 -29.63 8.90
C SER A 275 -5.78 -29.65 8.54
N GLN A 276 -6.48 -28.56 8.86
CA GLN A 276 -7.87 -28.35 8.49
C GLN A 276 -7.95 -27.39 7.29
N SER A 277 -8.82 -27.75 6.35
CA SER A 277 -9.17 -27.08 5.08
C SER A 277 -8.55 -25.71 4.81
N LEU A 278 -7.99 -25.56 3.61
CA LEU A 278 -7.86 -24.26 2.95
C LEU A 278 -9.13 -23.45 3.17
N SER A 279 -9.00 -22.28 3.82
CA SER A 279 -10.07 -21.32 4.00
C SER A 279 -10.27 -20.61 2.67
N ALA A 280 -11.08 -21.22 1.82
CA ALA A 280 -11.33 -20.77 0.45
C ALA A 280 -11.71 -19.29 0.43
N CYS A 281 -11.09 -18.54 -0.47
CA CYS A 281 -11.40 -17.14 -0.68
C CYS A 281 -12.88 -16.98 -1.07
N GLU A 282 -13.64 -16.27 -0.22
CA GLU A 282 -15.09 -16.10 -0.36
C GLU A 282 -15.50 -15.50 -1.71
N ASP A 283 -16.77 -15.70 -2.09
CA ASP A 283 -17.33 -15.20 -3.34
C ASP A 283 -17.23 -13.65 -3.45
N PRO A 284 -16.79 -13.10 -4.60
CA PRO A 284 -16.46 -13.81 -5.85
C PRO A 284 -15.02 -14.37 -5.85
N PRO A 285 -14.80 -15.57 -6.42
CA PRO A 285 -13.53 -16.28 -6.33
C PRO A 285 -12.34 -15.47 -6.84
N LYS A 286 -11.27 -15.50 -6.06
CA LYS A 286 -9.97 -14.87 -6.36
C LYS A 286 -9.06 -15.83 -7.12
N MET A 287 -8.09 -15.31 -7.87
CA MET A 287 -7.17 -16.14 -8.66
C MET A 287 -6.19 -16.93 -7.79
N LEU A 288 -5.74 -16.32 -6.68
CA LEU A 288 -4.71 -16.84 -5.80
C LEU A 288 -5.13 -16.65 -4.33
N GLY A 289 -5.03 -17.71 -3.53
CA GLY A 289 -5.01 -17.69 -2.07
C GLY A 289 -3.60 -17.98 -1.55
N ILE A 290 -3.13 -17.25 -0.54
CA ILE A 290 -1.90 -17.56 0.22
C ILE A 290 -2.25 -17.57 1.71
N SER A 291 -2.29 -18.73 2.34
CA SER A 291 -2.60 -18.89 3.77
C SER A 291 -1.33 -19.08 4.59
N LEU A 292 -1.08 -18.15 5.52
CA LEU A 292 0.08 -18.11 6.40
C LEU A 292 -0.32 -18.48 7.82
N ASP A 293 0.34 -19.47 8.39
CA ASP A 293 0.12 -19.94 9.76
C ASP A 293 0.75 -19.00 10.81
N GLU A 294 0.22 -19.00 12.03
CA GLU A 294 0.76 -18.31 13.20
C GLU A 294 2.24 -18.63 13.47
N ALA A 295 2.67 -19.86 13.16
CA ALA A 295 4.08 -20.26 13.24
C ALA A 295 5.00 -19.44 12.30
N VAL A 296 4.50 -18.98 11.14
CA VAL A 296 5.26 -18.11 10.21
C VAL A 296 5.68 -16.83 10.93
N PHE A 297 4.71 -16.16 11.57
CA PHE A 297 4.93 -14.89 12.27
C PHE A 297 5.77 -15.09 13.55
N ASN A 298 5.53 -16.18 14.30
CA ASN A 298 6.35 -16.51 15.47
C ASN A 298 7.78 -16.92 15.10
N SER A 299 8.03 -17.47 13.91
CA SER A 299 9.40 -17.76 13.44
C SER A 299 10.16 -16.49 13.06
N ALA A 300 9.51 -15.52 12.40
CA ALA A 300 10.08 -14.20 12.17
C ALA A 300 10.43 -13.49 13.50
N SER A 301 9.53 -13.57 14.47
CA SER A 301 9.73 -13.05 15.83
C SER A 301 10.96 -13.66 16.52
N ALA A 302 11.09 -15.00 16.47
CA ALA A 302 12.23 -15.72 17.03
C ALA A 302 13.55 -15.38 16.30
N LEU A 303 13.53 -15.25 14.97
CA LEU A 303 14.70 -14.85 14.17
C LEU A 303 15.26 -13.50 14.61
N TYR A 304 14.42 -12.46 14.63
CA TYR A 304 14.88 -11.10 15.00
C TYR A 304 15.21 -10.94 16.48
N PHE A 305 14.60 -11.75 17.37
CA PHE A 305 15.02 -11.82 18.77
C PHE A 305 16.43 -12.43 18.91
N ASN A 306 16.68 -13.57 18.25
CA ASN A 306 17.97 -14.27 18.29
C ASN A 306 19.12 -13.53 17.58
N ALA A 307 18.80 -12.64 16.62
CA ALA A 307 19.76 -11.78 15.94
C ALA A 307 20.21 -10.56 16.76
N ASP A 308 19.84 -10.46 18.04
CA ASP A 308 20.06 -9.32 18.95
C ASP A 308 19.50 -7.95 18.49
N PHE A 309 18.79 -7.94 17.36
CA PHE A 309 18.12 -6.77 16.76
C PHE A 309 17.07 -6.12 17.68
N MET A 310 16.63 -6.86 18.71
CA MET A 310 15.61 -6.47 19.69
C MET A 310 16.18 -5.97 21.04
N ARG A 311 17.46 -5.59 21.11
CA ARG A 311 18.07 -4.91 22.29
C ARG A 311 18.22 -3.41 22.06
N TRP A 312 17.53 -2.58 22.84
CA TRP A 312 17.46 -1.13 22.61
C TRP A 312 17.84 -0.30 23.86
N ILE A 313 19.03 0.31 23.81
CA ILE A 313 19.43 1.35 24.76
C ILE A 313 18.86 2.67 24.25
N VAL A 314 17.91 3.27 24.98
CA VAL A 314 17.34 4.57 24.63
C VAL A 314 18.02 5.66 25.44
N ASP A 315 18.92 6.38 24.78
CA ASP A 315 19.65 7.52 25.33
C ASP A 315 18.94 8.87 25.07
N LYS A 316 17.88 8.88 24.23
CA LYS A 316 17.14 10.09 23.84
C LYS A 316 15.64 9.81 23.69
N ILE A 317 14.82 10.65 24.33
CA ILE A 317 13.35 10.62 24.23
C ILE A 317 12.80 12.03 23.97
N PRO A 318 11.51 12.20 23.60
CA PRO A 318 10.96 13.52 23.25
C PRO A 318 10.97 14.55 24.40
N ASP A 319 10.74 14.10 25.64
CA ASP A 319 10.88 14.92 26.85
C ASP A 319 12.11 14.46 27.65
N GLN A 320 13.21 15.16 27.45
CA GLN A 320 14.49 14.88 28.11
C GLN A 320 14.44 15.09 29.64
N SER A 321 13.45 15.79 30.19
CA SER A 321 13.33 15.96 31.65
C SER A 321 13.00 14.65 32.38
N LEU A 322 12.40 13.68 31.67
CA LEU A 322 12.17 12.32 32.14
C LEU A 322 13.43 11.44 32.10
N LEU A 323 14.54 11.92 31.50
CA LEU A 323 15.88 11.33 31.58
C LEU A 323 16.79 12.04 32.61
N ASN A 324 16.22 12.79 33.56
CA ASN A 324 16.98 13.32 34.70
C ASN A 324 16.28 13.02 36.03
N THR A 325 17.07 12.68 37.05
CA THR A 325 16.58 12.34 38.40
C THR A 325 15.71 13.42 39.03
N ALA A 326 15.88 14.70 38.64
CA ALA A 326 15.05 15.81 39.09
C ALA A 326 13.58 15.67 38.67
N GLY A 327 13.28 15.19 37.46
CA GLY A 327 11.92 14.91 37.00
C GLY A 327 11.23 13.81 37.83
N TRP A 328 12.03 12.83 38.29
CA TRP A 328 11.56 11.71 39.11
C TRP A 328 11.44 12.05 40.60
N ARG A 329 11.76 13.27 41.04
CA ARG A 329 11.76 13.69 42.46
C ARG A 329 10.44 13.41 43.22
N PHE A 330 9.30 13.46 42.53
CA PHE A 330 7.99 13.17 43.10
C PHE A 330 7.49 11.74 42.82
N ILE A 331 8.10 11.04 41.85
CA ILE A 331 7.74 9.68 41.42
C ILE A 331 8.51 8.63 42.24
N ILE A 332 9.82 8.83 42.39
CA ILE A 332 10.73 8.02 43.23
C ILE A 332 11.58 8.98 44.08
N PRO A 333 11.07 9.50 45.22
CA PRO A 333 11.81 10.47 46.03
C PRO A 333 13.17 9.99 46.55
N GLN A 334 13.36 8.67 46.69
CA GLN A 334 14.63 8.06 47.11
C GLN A 334 15.69 7.99 46.00
N LEU A 335 15.28 8.08 44.72
CA LEU A 335 16.18 8.18 43.57
C LEU A 335 16.88 9.54 43.61
N TYR A 336 16.10 10.63 43.56
CA TYR A 336 16.60 12.01 43.64
C TYR A 336 17.38 12.31 44.94
N ARG A 337 17.03 11.69 46.06
CA ARG A 337 17.79 11.85 47.32
C ARG A 337 19.18 11.22 47.31
N LYS A 338 19.38 10.19 46.48
CA LYS A 338 20.64 9.44 46.38
C LYS A 338 21.49 9.91 45.18
N TYR A 339 20.83 10.42 44.16
CA TYR A 339 21.38 10.89 42.89
C TYR A 339 20.66 12.20 42.52
N PRO A 340 21.13 13.37 43.01
CA PRO A 340 20.39 14.63 42.92
C PRO A 340 20.75 15.45 41.66
N ASN A 341 19.86 15.44 40.68
CA ASN A 341 20.01 16.07 39.35
C ASN A 341 21.03 15.36 38.43
N ASP A 342 21.48 14.15 38.78
CA ASP A 342 22.17 13.25 37.85
C ASP A 342 21.23 12.85 36.69
N ASP A 343 21.81 12.57 35.52
CA ASP A 343 21.07 12.10 34.35
C ASP A 343 20.74 10.60 34.45
N MET A 344 19.85 10.11 33.58
CA MET A 344 19.29 8.77 33.61
C MET A 344 19.13 8.18 32.21
N ASN A 345 19.32 6.87 32.08
CA ASN A 345 18.93 6.13 30.87
C ASN A 345 17.77 5.17 31.20
N LEU A 346 16.86 4.99 30.24
CA LEU A 346 15.79 4.00 30.29
C LEU A 346 16.11 2.91 29.28
N ASN A 347 16.83 1.89 29.73
CA ASN A 347 17.30 0.77 28.92
C ASN A 347 16.21 -0.32 28.91
N ILE A 348 15.73 -0.73 27.74
CA ILE A 348 14.69 -1.75 27.62
C ILE A 348 15.09 -2.82 26.61
N SER A 349 15.11 -4.07 27.07
CA SER A 349 15.43 -5.24 26.27
C SER A 349 14.28 -6.24 26.30
N LEU A 350 14.09 -6.96 25.21
CA LEU A 350 13.18 -8.11 25.22
C LEU A 350 13.78 -9.25 26.05
N SER A 351 12.94 -9.89 26.88
CA SER A 351 13.33 -11.04 27.70
C SER A 351 12.96 -12.39 27.06
N SER A 352 12.08 -12.38 26.07
CA SER A 352 11.85 -13.48 25.11
C SER A 352 11.46 -12.89 23.75
N ALA A 353 11.44 -13.74 22.72
CA ALA A 353 10.77 -13.38 21.46
C ALA A 353 9.30 -12.99 21.73
N PRO A 354 8.77 -11.95 21.05
CA PRO A 354 7.34 -11.64 21.04
C PRO A 354 6.49 -12.85 20.62
N VAL A 355 5.41 -13.12 21.34
CA VAL A 355 4.42 -14.12 20.93
C VAL A 355 3.34 -13.43 20.12
N ILE A 356 3.00 -13.98 18.96
CA ILE A 356 1.94 -13.51 18.06
C ILE A 356 0.85 -14.57 18.03
N VAL A 357 -0.41 -14.14 18.15
CA VAL A 357 -1.60 -15.00 18.20
C VAL A 357 -2.63 -14.49 17.19
N ILE A 358 -3.19 -15.38 16.38
CA ILE A 358 -4.09 -15.04 15.27
C ILE A 358 -5.47 -15.65 15.52
N SER A 359 -6.51 -14.83 15.41
CA SER A 359 -7.91 -15.21 15.66
C SER A 359 -8.87 -14.67 14.60
N ASP A 360 -10.12 -15.13 14.66
CA ASP A 360 -11.27 -14.53 13.96
C ASP A 360 -11.46 -13.03 14.23
N ARG A 361 -11.03 -12.57 15.42
CA ARG A 361 -11.15 -11.17 15.88
C ARG A 361 -9.99 -10.28 15.46
N GLY A 362 -8.96 -10.86 14.84
CA GLY A 362 -7.73 -10.17 14.46
C GLY A 362 -6.48 -10.79 15.09
N ILE A 363 -5.41 -9.99 15.13
CA ILE A 363 -4.07 -10.42 15.50
C ILE A 363 -3.68 -9.71 16.79
N ASP A 364 -3.33 -10.45 17.84
CA ASP A 364 -2.75 -9.93 19.07
C ASP A 364 -1.28 -10.34 19.18
N SER A 365 -0.48 -9.56 19.89
CA SER A 365 0.88 -9.93 20.25
C SER A 365 1.24 -9.50 21.67
N THR A 366 1.87 -10.42 22.40
CA THR A 366 2.39 -10.21 23.75
C THR A 366 3.92 -10.14 23.71
N VAL A 367 4.46 -9.02 24.19
CA VAL A 367 5.89 -8.73 24.24
C VAL A 367 6.35 -8.75 25.69
N TYR A 368 7.33 -9.60 26.00
CA TYR A 368 7.96 -9.68 27.32
C TYR A 368 9.27 -8.90 27.30
N ALA A 369 9.39 -7.89 28.16
CA ALA A 369 10.54 -6.99 28.21
C ALA A 369 10.99 -6.71 29.64
N ASP A 370 12.25 -6.34 29.82
CA ASP A 370 12.77 -5.80 31.07
C ASP A 370 13.24 -4.36 30.85
N LEU A 371 12.71 -3.46 31.67
CA LEU A 371 13.14 -2.07 31.77
C LEU A 371 14.12 -1.94 32.93
N ILE A 372 15.35 -1.53 32.63
CA ILE A 372 16.35 -1.13 33.61
C ILE A 372 16.38 0.40 33.66
N ILE A 373 16.28 0.92 34.89
CA ILE A 373 16.52 2.34 35.17
C ILE A 373 17.99 2.45 35.56
N ASP A 374 18.75 3.17 34.74
CA ASP A 374 20.17 3.47 34.93
C ASP A 374 20.33 4.95 35.33
N VAL A 375 21.26 5.24 36.25
CA VAL A 375 21.71 6.62 36.55
C VAL A 375 23.10 6.81 35.96
N VAL A 376 23.32 7.96 35.31
CA VAL A 376 24.62 8.40 34.82
C VAL A 376 25.22 9.37 35.83
N GLU A 377 26.12 8.88 36.67
CA GLU A 377 26.86 9.73 37.62
C GLU A 377 27.81 10.67 36.86
N ALA A 378 28.10 11.85 37.41
CA ALA A 378 28.97 12.89 36.82
C ALA A 378 30.45 12.47 36.52
N SER A 379 30.80 11.20 36.69
CA SER A 379 32.04 10.55 36.26
C SER A 379 31.86 9.65 35.01
N GLU A 380 30.77 9.86 34.25
CA GLU A 380 30.29 9.02 33.13
C GLU A 380 29.97 7.56 33.54
N LYS A 381 29.87 7.30 34.85
CA LYS A 381 29.62 5.97 35.41
C LYS A 381 28.13 5.65 35.42
N ILE A 382 27.74 4.72 34.54
CA ILE A 382 26.39 4.14 34.49
C ILE A 382 26.19 3.19 35.68
N THR A 383 25.18 3.46 36.50
CA THR A 383 24.80 2.64 37.66
C THR A 383 23.35 2.18 37.56
N PRO A 384 23.07 0.88 37.34
CA PRO A 384 21.72 0.35 37.28
C PRO A 384 21.06 0.39 38.66
N VAL A 385 19.96 1.15 38.82
CA VAL A 385 19.31 1.44 40.11
C VAL A 385 17.99 0.68 40.33
N ALA A 386 17.28 0.27 39.28
CA ALA A 386 16.13 -0.64 39.40
C ALA A 386 15.90 -1.44 38.11
N CYS A 387 15.19 -2.57 38.22
CA CYS A 387 14.69 -3.34 37.08
C CYS A 387 13.21 -3.69 37.28
N ILE A 388 12.41 -3.44 36.24
CA ILE A 388 10.97 -3.64 36.18
C ILE A 388 10.69 -4.54 34.97
N SER A 389 10.03 -5.68 35.20
CA SER A 389 9.54 -6.51 34.10
C SER A 389 8.23 -5.94 33.56
N LEU A 390 8.09 -5.98 32.23
CA LEU A 390 6.96 -5.48 31.48
C LEU A 390 6.35 -6.63 30.66
N VAL A 391 5.03 -6.79 30.77
CA VAL A 391 4.25 -7.63 29.84
C VAL A 391 3.36 -6.70 29.04
N ILE A 392 3.75 -6.43 27.80
CA ILE A 392 3.10 -5.47 26.90
C ILE A 392 2.18 -6.23 25.96
N ARG A 393 0.90 -5.86 25.90
CA ARG A 393 -0.07 -6.46 24.97
C ARG A 393 -0.43 -5.46 23.88
N THR A 394 -0.41 -5.94 22.65
CA THR A 394 -0.59 -5.13 21.44
C THR A 394 -1.56 -5.80 20.49
N SER A 395 -2.36 -5.00 19.78
CA SER A 395 -3.14 -5.47 18.63
C SER A 395 -2.39 -5.11 17.35
N ALA A 396 -2.39 -6.02 16.37
CA ALA A 396 -1.75 -5.83 15.08
C ALA A 396 -2.81 -5.76 13.95
N SER A 397 -2.47 -5.01 12.91
CA SER A 397 -3.28 -4.83 11.71
C SER A 397 -2.41 -5.00 10.47
N THR A 398 -2.88 -5.78 9.51
CA THR A 398 -2.15 -6.16 8.29
C THR A 398 -2.76 -5.55 7.03
N LYS A 399 -1.93 -5.35 6.00
CA LYS A 399 -2.31 -4.88 4.67
C LYS A 399 -1.33 -5.38 3.61
N ILE A 400 -1.77 -5.45 2.36
CA ILE A 400 -0.89 -5.73 1.22
C ILE A 400 -0.32 -4.41 0.67
N ILE A 401 0.98 -4.40 0.35
CA ILE A 401 1.66 -3.32 -0.38
C ILE A 401 2.42 -3.96 -1.55
N GLY A 402 1.89 -3.85 -2.77
CA GLY A 402 2.43 -4.58 -3.92
C GLY A 402 2.34 -6.10 -3.67
N ASN A 403 3.49 -6.77 -3.56
CA ASN A 403 3.58 -8.20 -3.24
C ASN A 403 3.98 -8.46 -1.77
N ASN A 404 4.09 -7.43 -0.93
CA ASN A 404 4.49 -7.57 0.47
C ASN A 404 3.27 -7.61 1.42
N LEU A 405 3.32 -8.48 2.43
CA LEU A 405 2.46 -8.39 3.61
C LEU A 405 3.08 -7.43 4.63
N ALA A 406 2.49 -6.25 4.79
CA ALA A 406 2.91 -5.22 5.72
C ALA A 406 1.97 -5.14 6.93
N GLY A 407 2.48 -4.68 8.07
CA GLY A 407 1.73 -4.61 9.33
C GLY A 407 1.91 -3.30 10.09
N SER A 408 1.08 -3.10 11.10
CA SER A 408 1.29 -2.11 12.16
C SER A 408 0.65 -2.54 13.48
N VAL A 409 1.34 -2.30 14.59
CA VAL A 409 0.93 -2.59 15.97
C VAL A 409 0.43 -1.35 16.70
N ARG A 410 -0.49 -1.57 17.63
CA ARG A 410 -1.02 -0.60 18.59
C ARG A 410 -0.87 -1.16 20.00
N LEU A 411 -0.51 -0.32 20.97
CA LEU A 411 -0.52 -0.69 22.39
C LEU A 411 -1.96 -0.82 22.88
N ASN A 412 -2.31 -2.00 23.42
CA ASN A 412 -3.59 -2.22 24.08
C ASN A 412 -3.43 -1.84 25.56
N ASP A 413 -2.55 -2.56 26.27
CA ASP A 413 -2.13 -2.25 27.64
C ASP A 413 -0.73 -2.80 27.94
N PHE A 414 -0.25 -2.60 29.16
CA PHE A 414 0.85 -3.38 29.72
C PHE A 414 0.73 -3.53 31.23
N THR A 415 1.33 -4.59 31.78
CA THR A 415 1.51 -4.76 33.23
C THR A 415 2.98 -4.58 33.62
N MET A 416 3.21 -4.23 34.88
CA MET A 416 4.54 -3.98 35.45
C MET A 416 4.74 -4.83 36.70
N SER A 417 5.93 -5.41 36.88
CA SER A 417 6.34 -6.04 38.14
C SER A 417 7.79 -5.66 38.50
N LEU A 418 8.07 -5.41 39.77
CA LEU A 418 9.41 -5.02 40.21
C LEU A 418 10.29 -6.27 40.35
N LYS A 419 11.35 -6.39 39.53
CA LYS A 419 12.33 -7.47 39.66
C LYS A 419 13.32 -7.20 40.79
N TRP A 420 13.87 -5.99 40.87
CA TRP A 420 14.71 -5.52 41.98
C TRP A 420 14.86 -3.99 42.01
N SER A 421 15.29 -3.43 43.15
CA SER A 421 15.59 -2.00 43.30
C SER A 421 16.70 -1.74 44.31
N LYS A 422 17.60 -0.80 43.99
CA LYS A 422 18.69 -0.26 44.85
C LYS A 422 18.35 1.13 45.43
N VAL A 423 17.12 1.59 45.22
CA VAL A 423 16.54 2.86 45.73
C VAL A 423 15.29 2.62 46.59
N GLY A 424 15.05 1.38 47.02
CA GLY A 424 13.92 0.98 47.86
C GLY A 424 12.65 0.64 47.06
N ASN A 425 11.53 0.45 47.76
CA ASN A 425 10.27 0.02 47.15
C ASN A 425 9.75 1.06 46.16
N LEU A 426 9.47 0.63 44.93
CA LEU A 426 8.93 1.50 43.88
C LEU A 426 7.40 1.42 43.83
N HIS A 427 6.75 2.57 43.70
CA HIS A 427 5.31 2.67 43.49
C HIS A 427 5.02 2.62 41.98
N LEU A 428 4.89 1.39 41.45
CA LEU A 428 4.80 1.16 40.00
C LEU A 428 3.69 1.96 39.31
N TYR A 429 2.56 2.21 39.99
CA TYR A 429 1.45 3.03 39.46
C TYR A 429 1.83 4.51 39.20
N LEU A 430 2.82 5.05 39.91
CA LEU A 430 3.36 6.40 39.62
C LEU A 430 4.33 6.40 38.42
N ILE A 431 4.94 5.25 38.15
CA ILE A 431 5.93 5.06 37.08
C ILE A 431 5.23 4.70 35.76
N GLN A 432 4.09 4.00 35.82
CA GLN A 432 3.31 3.53 34.68
C GLN A 432 2.99 4.62 33.62
N PRO A 433 2.60 5.87 33.97
CA PRO A 433 2.36 6.91 32.96
C PRO A 433 3.63 7.28 32.18
N VAL A 434 4.79 7.31 32.83
CA VAL A 434 6.08 7.59 32.18
C VAL A 434 6.43 6.48 31.18
N ILE A 435 6.24 5.22 31.56
CA ILE A 435 6.55 4.07 30.70
C ILE A 435 5.53 3.93 29.56
N TRP A 436 4.27 4.30 29.80
CA TRP A 436 3.25 4.42 28.75
C TRP A 436 3.68 5.43 27.68
N THR A 437 4.06 6.65 28.09
CA THR A 437 4.57 7.68 27.19
C THR A 437 5.83 7.23 26.45
N PHE A 438 6.76 6.57 27.13
CA PHE A 438 7.99 6.02 26.54
C PHE A 438 7.70 4.97 25.45
N VAL A 439 6.87 3.96 25.75
CA VAL A 439 6.49 2.91 24.79
C VAL A 439 5.72 3.51 23.60
N GLN A 440 4.78 4.44 23.84
CA GLN A 440 4.01 5.06 22.75
C GLN A 440 4.82 6.00 21.86
N THR A 441 5.79 6.74 22.40
CA THR A 441 6.52 7.78 21.64
C THR A 441 7.85 7.31 21.04
N VAL A 442 8.45 6.24 21.57
CA VAL A 442 9.74 5.69 21.09
C VAL A 442 9.55 4.35 20.39
N PHE A 443 8.88 3.39 21.01
CA PHE A 443 8.83 2.00 20.52
C PHE A 443 7.79 1.79 19.43
N LEU A 444 6.53 2.18 19.63
CA LEU A 444 5.50 2.01 18.60
C LEU A 444 5.88 2.67 17.26
N PRO A 445 6.46 3.88 17.19
CA PRO A 445 6.83 4.49 15.91
C PRO A 445 7.97 3.75 15.19
N TYR A 446 8.97 3.26 15.94
CA TYR A 446 10.07 2.47 15.37
C TYR A 446 9.59 1.12 14.83
N THR A 447 8.87 0.34 15.66
CA THR A 447 8.33 -0.96 15.27
C THR A 447 7.39 -0.83 14.07
N ASN A 448 6.53 0.20 14.02
CA ASN A 448 5.67 0.46 12.87
C ASN A 448 6.44 0.94 11.63
N GLY A 449 7.59 1.59 11.78
CA GLY A 449 8.49 1.93 10.68
C GLY A 449 9.15 0.71 10.03
N ILE A 450 9.28 -0.40 10.76
CA ILE A 450 9.77 -1.68 10.23
C ILE A 450 8.62 -2.53 9.67
N LEU A 451 7.60 -2.81 10.48
CA LEU A 451 6.43 -3.61 10.06
C LEU A 451 5.72 -3.00 8.84
N GLY A 452 5.73 -1.66 8.71
CA GLY A 452 5.15 -0.94 7.57
C GLY A 452 5.82 -1.20 6.22
N LYS A 453 7.04 -1.78 6.19
CA LYS A 453 7.69 -2.27 4.97
C LYS A 453 7.17 -3.65 4.53
N GLY A 454 6.79 -4.47 5.52
CA GLY A 454 6.37 -5.85 5.33
C GLY A 454 7.48 -6.79 4.85
N PHE A 455 7.09 -8.04 4.60
CA PHE A 455 7.93 -9.06 3.95
C PHE A 455 7.28 -9.52 2.63
N PRO A 456 8.06 -9.94 1.62
CA PRO A 456 7.53 -10.44 0.35
C PRO A 456 6.78 -11.76 0.53
N LEU A 457 5.62 -11.89 -0.11
CA LEU A 457 4.88 -13.15 -0.22
C LEU A 457 5.52 -14.06 -1.29
N PRO A 458 5.34 -15.40 -1.21
CA PRO A 458 5.91 -16.37 -2.15
C PRO A 458 5.23 -16.28 -3.53
N ILE A 459 5.66 -15.31 -4.35
CA ILE A 459 5.07 -14.97 -5.65
C ILE A 459 6.17 -14.93 -6.72
N ILE A 460 5.93 -15.64 -7.83
CA ILE A 460 6.86 -15.73 -8.97
C ILE A 460 7.09 -14.33 -9.58
N HIS A 461 8.35 -14.00 -9.88
CA HIS A 461 8.71 -12.72 -10.50
C HIS A 461 7.95 -12.47 -11.83
N GLY A 462 7.47 -11.24 -12.00
CA GLY A 462 6.61 -10.83 -13.13
C GLY A 462 5.12 -10.83 -12.80
N PHE A 463 4.68 -11.55 -11.76
CA PHE A 463 3.31 -11.49 -11.25
C PHE A 463 3.17 -10.44 -10.14
N THR A 464 2.00 -9.80 -10.09
CA THR A 464 1.64 -8.81 -9.07
C THR A 464 0.24 -9.08 -8.53
N LEU A 465 0.04 -8.87 -7.22
CA LEU A 465 -1.26 -8.95 -6.59
C LEU A 465 -2.16 -7.78 -7.03
N GLN A 466 -3.45 -8.06 -7.22
CA GLN A 466 -4.49 -7.10 -7.58
C GLN A 466 -5.76 -7.37 -6.79
N ASN A 467 -6.45 -6.31 -6.35
CA ASN A 467 -7.69 -6.40 -5.57
C ASN A 467 -7.58 -7.36 -4.37
N ALA A 468 -6.43 -7.34 -3.68
CA ALA A 468 -6.09 -8.27 -2.62
C ALA A 468 -6.86 -7.98 -1.33
N GLN A 469 -7.40 -9.03 -0.73
CA GLN A 469 -8.15 -9.05 0.52
C GLN A 469 -7.39 -9.87 1.57
N LEU A 470 -7.64 -9.60 2.84
CA LEU A 470 -7.03 -10.31 3.97
C LEU A 470 -8.13 -10.88 4.86
N ILE A 471 -8.09 -12.19 5.08
CA ILE A 471 -9.02 -12.92 5.95
C ILE A 471 -8.21 -13.42 7.15
N CYS A 472 -8.60 -12.99 8.35
CA CYS A 472 -8.06 -13.56 9.60
C CYS A 472 -8.94 -14.73 10.04
N SER A 473 -8.31 -15.82 10.44
CA SER A 473 -8.96 -17.06 10.89
C SER A 473 -8.14 -17.67 12.02
N ASN A 474 -8.68 -18.65 12.75
CA ASN A 474 -8.01 -19.21 13.91
C ASN A 474 -6.62 -19.77 13.56
N SER A 475 -5.56 -19.14 14.09
CA SER A 475 -4.14 -19.38 13.82
C SER A 475 -3.67 -19.16 12.36
N ARG A 476 -4.44 -18.53 11.46
CA ARG A 476 -4.01 -18.27 10.07
C ARG A 476 -4.50 -16.94 9.47
N ILE A 477 -3.65 -16.30 8.65
CA ILE A 477 -4.01 -15.16 7.79
C ILE A 477 -3.99 -15.63 6.33
N THR A 478 -5.11 -15.50 5.62
CA THR A 478 -5.21 -15.82 4.20
C THR A 478 -5.28 -14.56 3.35
N VAL A 479 -4.36 -14.43 2.40
CA VAL A 479 -4.30 -13.38 1.37
C VAL A 479 -5.04 -13.85 0.13
N CYS A 480 -6.12 -13.17 -0.24
CA CYS A 480 -7.01 -13.56 -1.34
C CYS A 480 -6.96 -12.50 -2.46
N SER A 481 -6.40 -12.85 -3.62
CA SER A 481 -6.02 -11.87 -4.64
C SER A 481 -6.33 -12.30 -6.07
N ASP A 482 -6.65 -11.34 -6.93
CA ASP A 482 -6.51 -11.49 -8.37
C ASP A 482 -5.02 -11.28 -8.77
N LEU A 483 -4.64 -11.68 -9.98
CA LEU A 483 -3.26 -11.58 -10.48
C LEU A 483 -3.18 -10.72 -11.73
N ASN A 484 -2.06 -10.01 -11.88
CA ASN A 484 -1.65 -9.36 -13.12
C ASN A 484 -0.19 -9.74 -13.45
N TYR A 485 0.09 -10.00 -14.73
CA TYR A 485 1.41 -10.38 -15.23
C TYR A 485 2.00 -9.25 -16.09
N THR A 486 3.21 -8.79 -15.75
CA THR A 486 3.94 -7.79 -16.52
C THR A 486 5.22 -8.42 -17.08
N ASP A 487 5.35 -8.47 -18.41
CA ASP A 487 6.52 -9.08 -19.04
C ASP A 487 7.76 -8.17 -18.88
N SER A 488 8.70 -8.62 -18.04
CA SER A 488 9.92 -7.90 -17.64
C SER A 488 10.76 -7.40 -18.83
N LEU A 489 10.74 -8.12 -19.96
CA LEU A 489 11.51 -7.78 -21.16
C LEU A 489 11.02 -6.48 -21.82
N LYS A 490 9.75 -6.11 -21.64
CA LYS A 490 9.22 -4.82 -22.11
C LYS A 490 9.77 -3.64 -21.30
N GLN A 491 10.05 -3.79 -20.00
CA GLN A 491 10.63 -2.69 -19.22
C GLN A 491 12.09 -2.39 -19.60
N ILE A 492 12.89 -3.42 -19.92
CA ILE A 492 14.28 -3.26 -20.35
C ILE A 492 14.31 -2.54 -21.71
N SER A 493 13.61 -3.09 -22.70
CA SER A 493 13.55 -2.51 -24.05
C SER A 493 12.95 -1.09 -24.09
N LEU A 494 11.97 -0.76 -23.24
CA LEU A 494 11.45 0.61 -23.13
C LEU A 494 12.48 1.57 -22.50
N ARG A 495 13.24 1.15 -21.48
CA ARG A 495 14.32 1.96 -20.88
C ARG A 495 15.49 2.17 -21.85
N GLU A 496 15.84 1.17 -22.65
CA GLU A 496 16.91 1.27 -23.64
C GLU A 496 16.49 2.07 -24.88
N SER A 497 15.27 1.88 -25.40
CA SER A 497 14.71 2.68 -26.49
C SER A 497 14.62 4.16 -26.10
N SER A 498 14.30 4.47 -24.83
CA SER A 498 14.34 5.83 -24.29
C SER A 498 15.76 6.43 -24.31
N ARG A 499 16.79 5.66 -23.93
CA ARG A 499 18.21 6.08 -24.01
C ARG A 499 18.68 6.27 -25.46
N LEU A 500 18.32 5.35 -26.36
CA LEU A 500 18.75 5.37 -27.77
C LEU A 500 18.09 6.50 -28.58
N LYS A 501 16.82 6.84 -28.31
CA LYS A 501 16.16 8.01 -28.91
C LYS A 501 16.78 9.33 -28.46
N GLY A 502 17.26 9.40 -27.21
CA GLY A 502 18.05 10.54 -26.71
C GLY A 502 19.38 10.71 -27.44
N LEU A 503 20.14 9.62 -27.65
CA LEU A 503 21.44 9.69 -28.32
C LEU A 503 21.35 10.09 -29.81
N ARG A 504 20.29 9.69 -30.53
CA ARG A 504 20.16 9.97 -31.98
C ARG A 504 19.91 11.44 -32.35
N HIS A 505 19.56 12.31 -31.39
CA HIS A 505 19.36 13.75 -31.67
C HIS A 505 20.62 14.61 -31.42
N GLY A 506 21.72 14.04 -30.90
CA GLY A 506 22.93 14.80 -30.54
C GLY A 506 24.01 14.90 -31.63
N ALA A 507 23.87 14.18 -32.75
CA ALA A 507 24.97 13.93 -33.69
C ALA A 507 24.79 14.62 -35.07
N GLY A 508 24.85 15.96 -35.12
CA GLY A 508 24.77 16.67 -36.40
C GLY A 508 25.19 18.15 -36.34
N ARG A 509 26.33 18.49 -36.97
CA ARG A 509 26.99 19.82 -37.01
C ARG A 509 27.63 20.17 -35.63
N HIS A 510 28.87 20.66 -35.53
CA HIS A 510 29.63 21.51 -36.44
C HIS A 510 31.06 21.01 -36.74
N ARG A 511 31.65 21.51 -37.84
CA ARG A 511 33.05 21.28 -38.25
C ARG A 511 33.67 22.62 -38.67
N ALA A 512 34.93 22.86 -38.27
CA ALA A 512 35.68 24.11 -38.46
C ALA A 512 35.14 25.33 -37.66
N LYS A 513 35.90 26.39 -37.36
CA LYS A 513 37.26 26.76 -37.83
C LYS A 513 38.00 27.59 -36.76
N TRP A 514 39.27 27.28 -36.48
CA TRP A 514 40.20 28.13 -35.70
C TRP A 514 41.30 28.66 -36.65
N LEU A 515 41.82 29.87 -36.42
CA LEU A 515 43.01 30.38 -37.13
C LEU A 515 43.69 31.57 -36.40
N ARG A 516 45.02 31.47 -36.21
CA ARG A 516 45.98 32.49 -35.74
C ARG A 516 45.82 32.92 -34.25
N SER A 517 46.87 33.14 -33.47
CA SER A 517 48.35 33.13 -33.67
C SER A 517 49.05 32.88 -32.31
N GLY A 518 50.29 32.38 -32.20
CA GLY A 518 51.26 31.86 -33.17
C GLY A 518 52.71 31.85 -32.61
N ALA A 519 53.61 31.03 -33.18
CA ALA A 519 55.07 30.92 -32.88
C ALA A 519 55.47 30.36 -31.49
N ALA A 520 56.57 29.59 -31.30
CA ALA A 520 57.52 28.94 -32.24
C ALA A 520 58.31 27.77 -31.59
N GLY A 521 58.74 26.79 -32.42
CA GLY A 521 59.83 25.81 -32.14
C GLY A 521 59.52 24.60 -31.25
N GLY A 522 59.93 23.36 -31.56
CA GLY A 522 60.49 22.82 -32.82
C GLY A 522 61.09 21.40 -32.69
N VAL A 523 61.26 20.69 -33.83
CA VAL A 523 62.09 19.47 -34.06
C VAL A 523 61.58 18.15 -33.36
N ILE A 524 60.96 17.16 -34.05
CA ILE A 524 61.48 16.13 -35.02
C ILE A 524 62.31 15.03 -34.30
N GLU A 525 62.12 13.70 -34.46
CA GLU A 525 61.17 12.80 -35.18
C GLU A 525 61.16 11.43 -34.42
N LYS A 526 60.53 10.28 -34.74
CA LYS A 526 59.72 9.68 -35.87
C LYS A 526 58.73 8.65 -35.22
N GLY A 527 58.02 7.71 -35.84
CA GLY A 527 57.82 7.26 -37.24
C GLY A 527 56.76 6.13 -37.34
N GLU A 528 56.41 5.75 -38.57
CA GLU A 528 55.49 4.70 -39.09
C GLU A 528 55.31 3.39 -38.23
N GLY A 529 54.22 2.61 -38.33
CA GLY A 529 53.00 2.66 -39.17
C GLY A 529 52.43 1.24 -39.44
N SER A 530 51.19 1.10 -39.96
CA SER A 530 50.57 -0.19 -40.39
C SER A 530 50.21 -1.18 -39.25
N SER A 531 49.31 -2.19 -39.35
CA SER A 531 48.23 -2.56 -40.31
C SER A 531 47.25 -3.57 -39.66
N ASP A 532 46.01 -3.61 -40.17
CA ASP A 532 45.20 -4.77 -40.66
C ASP A 532 45.46 -6.22 -40.20
N VAL A 533 44.53 -7.21 -40.22
CA VAL A 533 43.06 -7.40 -40.40
C VAL A 533 42.78 -8.90 -40.00
N VAL A 534 41.55 -9.43 -40.15
CA VAL A 534 41.14 -10.88 -40.12
C VAL A 534 40.67 -11.47 -38.77
N THR A 535 39.40 -11.89 -38.79
CA THR A 535 38.67 -12.83 -37.90
C THR A 535 38.52 -14.20 -38.58
N PRO A 536 37.97 -15.31 -37.98
CA PRO A 536 37.57 -15.62 -36.59
C PRO A 536 38.03 -17.05 -36.12
N ALA A 537 37.32 -17.62 -35.12
CA ALA A 537 37.11 -19.08 -34.89
C ALA A 537 38.27 -19.87 -34.19
N MET A 538 38.08 -21.04 -33.54
CA MET A 538 36.87 -21.77 -33.11
C MET A 538 37.21 -22.83 -32.03
N PHE A 539 36.24 -23.25 -31.22
CA PHE A 539 36.21 -24.47 -30.37
C PHE A 539 37.31 -24.66 -29.28
N GLY A 540 36.98 -25.48 -28.26
CA GLY A 540 37.92 -25.95 -27.23
C GLY A 540 37.29 -26.08 -25.84
N ALA A 541 36.69 -27.23 -25.55
CA ALA A 541 36.18 -27.54 -24.20
C ALA A 541 37.25 -28.28 -23.37
N GLY A 542 37.27 -28.03 -22.05
CA GLY A 542 38.16 -28.73 -21.13
C GLY A 542 37.88 -28.37 -19.66
N GLN A 543 37.50 -29.37 -18.86
CA GLN A 543 37.69 -29.37 -17.40
C GLN A 543 39.19 -29.60 -17.12
N THR A 544 39.79 -29.36 -15.96
CA THR A 544 39.39 -29.81 -14.60
C THR A 544 40.18 -29.10 -13.49
N VAL A 545 39.55 -29.03 -12.31
CA VAL A 545 40.15 -29.13 -10.96
C VAL A 545 41.01 -27.97 -10.40
N MET A 546 40.67 -27.72 -9.14
CA MET A 546 41.25 -26.95 -8.04
C MET A 546 42.79 -26.90 -7.96
N ASP A 547 43.32 -25.85 -7.31
CA ASP A 547 43.75 -25.98 -5.90
C ASP A 547 43.79 -24.61 -5.20
N GLU A 548 43.94 -24.62 -3.88
CA GLU A 548 43.98 -23.44 -3.00
C GLU A 548 45.40 -22.84 -2.92
N GLU A 549 45.50 -21.52 -2.74
CA GLU A 549 46.07 -20.95 -1.50
C GLU A 549 45.85 -19.42 -1.42
N ALA A 550 46.02 -18.86 -0.22
CA ALA A 550 45.83 -17.44 0.07
C ALA A 550 47.17 -16.69 0.19
N ILE A 551 47.16 -15.36 0.16
CA ILE A 551 48.01 -14.51 1.03
C ILE A 551 47.46 -13.07 1.10
N GLU A 552 47.85 -12.37 2.16
CA GLU A 552 47.33 -11.08 2.62
C GLU A 552 47.67 -9.86 1.74
N GLY A 553 46.98 -8.73 1.99
CA GLY A 553 47.75 -7.55 2.43
C GLY A 553 47.43 -6.16 1.85
N ARG A 554 46.58 -5.41 2.57
CA ARG A 554 46.59 -3.92 2.74
C ARG A 554 46.49 -3.00 1.50
N GLY A 555 45.51 -2.10 1.53
CA GLY A 555 45.50 -0.83 0.78
C GLY A 555 44.20 -0.04 1.03
N ASN A 556 44.26 1.23 1.44
CA ASN A 556 43.08 1.98 1.90
C ASN A 556 43.14 3.48 1.51
N ARG A 557 41.97 4.14 1.46
CA ARG A 557 41.67 5.54 1.04
C ARG A 557 41.75 5.75 -0.49
N GLY A 558 40.85 6.46 -1.18
CA GLY A 558 39.53 6.99 -0.80
C GLY A 558 39.45 8.50 -0.56
N LEU A 559 38.79 9.24 -1.47
CA LEU A 559 37.94 10.42 -1.19
C LEU A 559 37.08 10.80 -2.43
N ALA A 560 36.08 11.68 -2.26
CA ALA A 560 35.15 12.10 -3.31
C ALA A 560 34.82 13.61 -3.24
N ALA A 561 34.50 14.23 -4.40
CA ALA A 561 33.77 15.51 -4.56
C ALA A 561 33.69 15.88 -6.07
N LYS A 562 32.86 16.82 -6.57
CA LYS A 562 31.46 17.30 -6.31
C LYS A 562 31.18 18.36 -7.43
N ILE A 563 29.97 18.97 -7.47
CA ILE A 563 29.58 20.13 -8.33
C ILE A 563 29.30 19.77 -9.81
N GLY A 564 28.28 20.31 -10.50
CA GLY A 564 27.15 21.17 -10.06
C GLY A 564 26.52 21.99 -11.20
N GLY A 565 25.34 22.58 -10.95
CA GLY A 565 24.56 23.40 -11.91
C GLY A 565 23.19 22.80 -12.24
N GLY A 566 22.17 23.54 -12.69
CA GLY A 566 22.06 25.00 -12.95
C GLY A 566 21.02 25.25 -14.06
N GLY A 567 19.83 25.77 -13.74
CA GLY A 567 18.65 25.70 -14.63
C GLY A 567 18.35 26.94 -15.49
N VAL A 568 17.06 27.08 -15.85
CA VAL A 568 16.33 28.27 -16.41
C VAL A 568 16.08 28.31 -17.94
N MET A 569 14.78 28.26 -18.31
CA MET A 569 14.14 28.78 -19.56
C MET A 569 14.46 28.08 -20.93
N VAL A 570 13.71 28.24 -22.06
CA VAL A 570 12.58 29.16 -22.42
C VAL A 570 11.66 28.59 -23.56
N ARG A 571 10.38 29.01 -23.59
CA ARG A 571 9.38 29.12 -24.71
C ARG A 571 8.93 27.95 -25.62
N ASP A 572 7.62 28.03 -25.89
CA ASP A 572 6.87 27.98 -27.16
C ASP A 572 7.15 26.92 -28.24
N LEU A 573 6.07 26.22 -28.64
CA LEU A 573 5.63 26.18 -30.04
C LEU A 573 4.09 26.09 -30.12
N ARG A 574 3.49 26.60 -31.21
CA ARG A 574 2.07 26.50 -31.55
C ARG A 574 1.89 25.52 -32.71
N GLU A 575 0.75 24.83 -32.74
CA GLU A 575 -0.05 24.42 -33.90
C GLU A 575 -1.41 23.96 -33.30
N GLU A 576 -2.57 24.57 -33.58
CA GLU A 576 -3.30 24.68 -34.86
C GLU A 576 -3.81 23.36 -35.44
N ILE A 577 -4.96 22.90 -34.91
CA ILE A 577 -6.04 22.30 -35.72
C ILE A 577 -7.35 23.00 -35.32
N VAL A 578 -8.18 23.35 -36.31
CA VAL A 578 -9.45 24.07 -36.15
C VAL A 578 -10.55 23.35 -36.95
N GLY A 579 -11.78 23.35 -36.42
CA GLY A 579 -13.00 23.08 -37.19
C GLY A 579 -13.65 21.73 -36.90
N GLY A 580 -14.91 21.75 -36.44
CA GLY A 580 -15.67 20.55 -36.11
C GLY A 580 -17.04 20.79 -35.46
N ASP A 581 -17.72 21.89 -35.78
CA ASP A 581 -19.09 22.14 -35.32
C ASP A 581 -20.09 21.25 -36.08
N SER A 582 -20.97 20.56 -35.35
CA SER A 582 -22.24 20.06 -35.90
C SER A 582 -23.34 19.99 -34.83
N ASN A 583 -24.36 20.84 -34.98
CA ASN A 583 -25.60 20.74 -34.21
C ASN A 583 -26.41 19.52 -34.66
N GLY A 584 -27.05 18.82 -33.71
CA GLY A 584 -27.90 17.65 -33.96
C GLY A 584 -29.09 17.58 -33.01
N ASN A 585 -30.23 18.10 -33.47
CA ASN A 585 -31.55 17.93 -32.84
C ASN A 585 -31.85 16.43 -32.58
N LYS A 586 -32.35 16.03 -31.40
CA LYS A 586 -33.73 16.22 -30.89
C LYS A 586 -34.75 15.32 -31.61
N GLU A 587 -35.07 14.17 -31.01
CA GLU A 587 -36.31 13.43 -31.24
C GLU A 587 -37.11 13.38 -29.94
N ASP A 588 -38.31 13.97 -29.93
CA ASP A 588 -39.32 13.78 -28.88
C ASP A 588 -40.39 12.83 -29.42
N ILE A 589 -40.59 11.65 -28.82
CA ILE A 589 -41.72 10.77 -29.16
C ILE A 589 -42.46 10.28 -27.91
N HIS A 590 -43.71 10.75 -27.81
CA HIS A 590 -44.85 10.30 -27.01
C HIS A 590 -44.75 10.08 -25.49
N VAL A 591 -45.28 11.08 -24.79
CA VAL A 591 -46.11 10.89 -23.58
C VAL A 591 -47.41 10.17 -23.93
N ILE A 592 -47.81 9.18 -23.12
CA ILE A 592 -49.21 8.82 -22.86
C ILE A 592 -49.38 8.67 -21.34
N ASN A 593 -50.44 9.27 -20.79
CA ASN A 593 -50.78 9.17 -19.37
C ASN A 593 -51.71 7.98 -19.08
N SER A 594 -51.49 7.31 -17.94
CA SER A 594 -52.56 6.71 -17.15
C SER A 594 -52.19 6.78 -15.66
N ASN A 595 -52.99 7.52 -14.88
CA ASN A 595 -52.83 7.62 -13.43
C ASN A 595 -53.45 6.40 -12.72
N ASP A 596 -52.89 6.04 -11.56
CA ASP A 596 -53.63 5.84 -10.31
C ASP A 596 -52.59 5.87 -9.16
N TYR A 597 -52.51 6.93 -8.34
CA TYR A 597 -53.30 7.17 -7.12
C TYR A 597 -53.29 5.97 -6.16
N ILE A 598 -52.45 5.94 -5.11
CA ILE A 598 -52.39 6.82 -3.91
C ILE A 598 -53.63 6.70 -3.01
N ALA A 599 -53.49 5.90 -1.94
CA ALA A 599 -54.15 6.04 -0.64
C ALA A 599 -53.18 5.43 0.40
N TYR A 600 -52.50 6.15 1.30
CA TYR A 600 -53.00 7.00 2.39
C TYR A 600 -54.03 6.32 3.30
N SER A 601 -53.63 6.03 4.54
CA SER A 601 -54.51 5.82 5.70
C SER A 601 -54.21 6.88 6.77
N ASP A 602 -55.10 7.87 6.83
CA ASP A 602 -55.01 9.11 7.63
C ASP A 602 -55.32 8.85 9.13
N PRO A 603 -54.99 9.76 10.09
CA PRO A 603 -55.09 9.45 11.51
C PRO A 603 -56.50 9.63 12.07
N LYS A 604 -56.78 8.97 13.20
CA LYS A 604 -57.95 9.31 14.02
C LYS A 604 -57.68 10.60 14.81
N ARG A 605 -58.47 11.64 14.54
CA ARG A 605 -58.45 12.92 15.26
C ARG A 605 -59.87 13.34 15.64
N LYS A 606 -60.03 13.98 16.81
CA LYS A 606 -61.29 14.49 17.41
C LYS A 606 -62.14 13.35 18.02
N ARG A 607 -62.98 13.60 19.03
CA ARG A 607 -63.46 14.89 19.62
C ARG A 607 -63.55 14.80 21.15
N ALA A 608 -63.93 15.90 21.81
CA ALA A 608 -64.08 15.98 23.27
C ALA A 608 -65.39 15.35 23.78
N ASP A 609 -65.39 15.05 25.09
CA ASP A 609 -66.52 14.82 26.01
C ASP A 609 -67.55 13.72 25.71
N GLY A 610 -67.97 12.99 26.77
CA GLY A 610 -69.23 12.22 26.77
C GLY A 610 -69.19 10.84 27.44
N LYS A 611 -70.12 10.61 28.38
CA LYS A 611 -70.36 9.33 29.08
C LYS A 611 -71.30 8.41 28.25
N GLY A 612 -71.26 7.10 28.49
CA GLY A 612 -72.30 6.11 28.11
C GLY A 612 -71.75 4.94 27.27
N VAL A 613 -71.81 3.63 27.58
CA VAL A 613 -72.68 2.70 28.35
C VAL A 613 -73.61 1.84 27.45
N ASN A 614 -73.40 0.51 27.49
CA ASN A 614 -74.23 -0.62 27.01
C ASN A 614 -74.46 -0.81 25.48
N GLY A 615 -74.68 -2.07 25.01
CA GLY A 615 -75.02 -2.32 23.57
C GLY A 615 -75.04 -3.74 22.95
N VAL A 616 -75.31 -4.83 23.70
CA VAL A 616 -75.65 -6.23 23.31
C VAL A 616 -75.87 -6.63 21.81
N GLY A 617 -75.25 -7.76 21.37
CA GLY A 617 -75.76 -8.75 20.38
C GLY A 617 -75.46 -8.55 18.87
N GLY A 618 -75.52 -9.55 17.97
CA GLY A 618 -75.55 -11.03 18.12
C GLY A 618 -76.30 -11.83 17.00
N LEU A 619 -75.68 -12.91 16.44
CA LEU A 619 -76.25 -14.00 15.57
C LEU A 619 -76.75 -13.56 14.14
N VAL A 620 -76.96 -14.36 13.07
CA VAL A 620 -77.05 -15.82 12.68
C VAL A 620 -76.43 -15.97 11.24
N GLY A 621 -76.03 -17.09 10.59
CA GLY A 621 -75.86 -18.54 10.90
C GLY A 621 -76.25 -19.50 9.72
N ASN A 622 -75.52 -20.63 9.53
CA ASN A 622 -75.76 -21.77 8.58
C ASN A 622 -75.46 -21.50 7.06
N ILE A 623 -75.21 -22.45 6.12
CA ILE A 623 -75.53 -23.90 5.90
C ILE A 623 -74.34 -24.64 5.18
N GLY A 624 -74.24 -25.99 5.21
CA GLY A 624 -73.26 -26.85 4.46
C GLY A 624 -73.84 -27.54 3.19
N PRO A 625 -73.46 -28.79 2.77
CA PRO A 625 -72.43 -29.73 3.28
C PRO A 625 -71.60 -30.48 2.17
N SER A 626 -70.82 -31.51 2.57
CA SER A 626 -70.22 -32.63 1.74
C SER A 626 -69.08 -32.32 0.75
N GLY A 627 -68.14 -33.25 0.45
CA GLY A 627 -67.75 -34.51 1.11
C GLY A 627 -66.86 -35.43 0.24
N GLY A 628 -66.00 -36.27 0.85
CA GLY A 628 -65.25 -37.36 0.17
C GLY A 628 -63.70 -37.34 0.37
N GLY A 629 -63.11 -38.52 0.66
CA GLY A 629 -61.65 -38.75 0.72
C GLY A 629 -61.14 -39.61 -0.46
N PRO A 630 -59.93 -40.24 -0.41
CA PRO A 630 -59.38 -40.92 0.77
C PRO A 630 -57.88 -40.65 1.10
N VAL A 631 -57.39 -41.37 2.12
CA VAL A 631 -56.04 -41.32 2.75
C VAL A 631 -55.36 -42.69 2.59
N PRO A 632 -54.04 -42.75 2.30
CA PRO A 632 -53.04 -43.30 3.25
C PRO A 632 -51.67 -42.56 3.18
N LEU A 633 -50.75 -42.58 4.17
CA LEU A 633 -50.72 -43.06 5.56
C LEU A 633 -49.52 -42.41 6.33
N ILE A 634 -49.16 -42.93 7.51
CA ILE A 634 -47.92 -42.69 8.29
C ILE A 634 -47.87 -41.39 9.15
N HIS A 635 -47.03 -41.45 10.18
CA HIS A 635 -46.93 -40.64 11.41
C HIS A 635 -45.59 -41.02 12.11
N PRO A 636 -45.20 -40.46 13.28
CA PRO A 636 -45.44 -39.12 13.86
C PRO A 636 -44.18 -38.48 14.51
N LYS A 637 -44.26 -37.20 14.91
CA LYS A 637 -44.07 -36.74 16.32
C LYS A 637 -44.27 -35.22 16.47
N MET A 638 -44.75 -34.78 17.63
CA MET A 638 -45.08 -33.37 17.91
C MET A 638 -45.14 -33.11 19.43
N HIS A 639 -44.52 -32.02 19.91
CA HIS A 639 -44.74 -31.36 21.23
C HIS A 639 -44.49 -32.22 22.52
N ILE A 640 -44.43 -31.66 23.76
CA ILE A 640 -44.75 -30.31 24.27
C ILE A 640 -43.79 -29.84 25.39
N SER A 641 -43.95 -28.59 25.84
CA SER A 641 -43.16 -27.81 26.82
C SER A 641 -43.09 -28.33 28.27
N LEU A 642 -42.23 -27.72 29.12
CA LEU A 642 -42.60 -27.26 30.49
C LEU A 642 -41.58 -26.28 31.15
N THR A 643 -41.97 -25.70 32.29
CA THR A 643 -41.38 -24.53 33.00
C THR A 643 -40.70 -24.87 34.34
N LEU A 644 -39.84 -23.99 34.90
CA LEU A 644 -39.27 -24.17 36.27
C LEU A 644 -38.94 -22.86 37.03
N SER A 645 -39.14 -22.89 38.36
CA SER A 645 -38.79 -21.88 39.42
C SER A 645 -39.37 -22.34 40.78
N PRO A 646 -38.99 -21.82 41.99
CA PRO A 646 -37.78 -21.12 42.46
C PRO A 646 -37.23 -21.63 43.85
N SER A 647 -36.41 -20.82 44.56
CA SER A 647 -35.90 -20.95 45.97
C SER A 647 -34.66 -21.86 46.18
N LYS A 648 -33.81 -21.76 47.24
CA LYS A 648 -33.87 -21.10 48.58
C LYS A 648 -32.42 -20.90 49.16
N ALA A 649 -32.24 -20.19 50.29
CA ALA A 649 -30.98 -20.05 51.07
C ALA A 649 -31.22 -20.32 52.59
N PRO A 650 -30.20 -20.58 53.48
CA PRO A 650 -29.55 -19.49 54.27
C PRO A 650 -28.16 -19.70 55.01
N LEU A 651 -27.45 -18.58 55.30
CA LEU A 651 -26.71 -18.15 56.54
C LEU A 651 -25.38 -18.75 57.15
N LEU A 652 -24.49 -17.79 57.55
CA LEU A 652 -23.56 -17.66 58.73
C LEU A 652 -22.34 -18.62 58.91
N PHE A 653 -21.09 -18.15 59.12
CA PHE A 653 -20.57 -17.38 60.29
C PHE A 653 -19.29 -16.53 59.97
N SER A 654 -18.59 -15.95 60.97
CA SER A 654 -17.41 -15.05 60.80
C SER A 654 -16.29 -15.25 61.88
N PRO A 655 -15.51 -14.24 62.35
CA PRO A 655 -14.13 -13.98 61.91
C PRO A 655 -13.06 -14.02 63.02
N HIS A 656 -11.76 -13.91 62.70
CA HIS A 656 -10.70 -13.51 63.66
C HIS A 656 -9.50 -12.77 63.02
N GLN A 657 -8.69 -12.11 63.86
CA GLN A 657 -7.63 -11.15 63.50
C GLN A 657 -6.33 -11.37 64.36
N PRO A 658 -5.41 -10.41 64.65
CA PRO A 658 -3.96 -10.64 64.46
C PRO A 658 -3.11 -10.75 65.76
N ILE A 659 -1.88 -11.27 65.65
CA ILE A 659 -0.83 -11.17 66.70
C ILE A 659 0.54 -10.81 66.07
N SER A 660 1.39 -10.13 66.85
CA SER A 660 2.72 -9.59 66.50
C SER A 660 3.86 -10.35 67.20
N ALA A 661 5.07 -10.41 66.60
CA ALA A 661 6.35 -10.41 67.34
C ALA A 661 7.59 -10.20 66.45
N ALA A 662 8.61 -9.55 67.02
CA ALA A 662 10.04 -9.57 66.66
C ALA A 662 10.83 -9.86 67.99
N PRO A 663 12.17 -9.75 68.16
CA PRO A 663 13.24 -9.32 67.23
C PRO A 663 14.61 -10.07 67.35
N SER A 664 15.63 -9.56 66.63
CA SER A 664 17.10 -9.61 66.97
C SER A 664 17.86 -10.94 66.76
N LYS A 665 19.21 -11.01 66.64
CA LYS A 665 20.31 -10.11 67.09
C LYS A 665 21.58 -10.12 66.18
N THR A 666 22.32 -8.99 66.18
CA THR A 666 23.83 -8.83 66.09
C THR A 666 24.60 -9.39 64.87
N CYS A 667 25.79 -8.90 64.47
CA CYS A 667 26.78 -7.95 65.04
C CYS A 667 27.37 -7.06 63.89
N ARG A 668 27.63 -5.74 64.02
CA ARG A 668 28.87 -5.07 64.53
C ARG A 668 30.18 -5.70 64.03
N LEU A 669 31.27 -5.02 63.62
CA LEU A 669 31.76 -3.62 63.46
C LEU A 669 33.16 -3.74 62.72
N PRO A 670 34.02 -2.71 62.46
CA PRO A 670 33.95 -1.26 62.65
C PRO A 670 34.25 -0.43 61.36
N LEU A 671 34.68 0.83 61.53
CA LEU A 671 34.86 1.90 60.52
C LEU A 671 36.36 2.29 60.34
N LEU A 672 36.64 3.32 59.51
CA LEU A 672 37.91 4.06 59.29
C LEU A 672 38.87 3.42 58.25
N THR A 673 39.68 4.15 57.46
CA THR A 673 40.06 5.59 57.48
C THR A 673 40.27 6.20 56.07
N ARG A 674 40.37 7.53 56.00
CA ARG A 674 40.77 8.41 54.86
C ARG A 674 42.25 8.87 55.04
N PRO A 675 42.93 9.68 54.18
CA PRO A 675 42.70 10.05 52.75
C PRO A 675 44.00 10.23 51.87
N SER A 676 43.83 10.66 50.59
CA SER A 676 44.76 11.54 49.81
C SER A 676 46.05 10.90 49.18
N PRO A 677 46.86 11.62 48.33
CA PRO A 677 46.76 11.53 46.86
C PRO A 677 48.15 11.39 46.14
N VAL A 678 48.43 12.15 45.05
CA VAL A 678 49.74 12.36 44.36
C VAL A 678 50.19 11.20 43.42
N VAL A 679 50.60 11.39 42.14
CA VAL A 679 50.65 12.58 41.25
C VAL A 679 50.89 12.21 39.74
N ASN A 680 50.53 13.13 38.83
CA ASN A 680 51.00 13.29 37.42
C ASN A 680 50.88 12.13 36.40
N ALA A 681 51.07 12.35 35.08
CA ALA A 681 50.64 13.41 34.14
C ALA A 681 51.23 13.09 32.76
N LEU A 682 50.51 13.32 31.65
CA LEU A 682 51.11 13.56 30.32
C LEU A 682 50.15 14.33 29.39
N LYS A 683 50.58 15.55 29.03
CA LYS A 683 50.15 16.36 27.88
C LYS A 683 51.11 16.04 26.71
N GLU A 684 50.90 16.30 25.42
CA GLU A 684 49.90 16.99 24.58
C GLU A 684 50.18 16.53 23.10
N PRO A 685 49.88 17.26 22.01
CA PRO A 685 48.59 17.80 21.52
C PRO A 685 48.23 17.23 20.12
N GLY A 686 47.07 17.57 19.56
CA GLY A 686 46.74 17.21 18.16
C GLY A 686 45.51 17.94 17.58
N PHE A 687 45.69 18.64 16.46
CA PHE A 687 44.65 19.38 15.75
C PHE A 687 43.57 18.46 15.12
N LEU A 688 42.33 18.97 15.04
CA LEU A 688 41.19 18.63 14.14
C LEU A 688 39.80 18.30 14.77
N PRO A 689 39.18 19.21 15.57
CA PRO A 689 37.73 19.15 15.81
C PRO A 689 36.96 20.44 15.44
N ALA A 690 37.50 21.26 14.53
CA ALA A 690 36.96 22.58 14.17
C ALA A 690 36.13 22.63 12.86
N ILE A 691 36.20 21.58 12.02
CA ILE A 691 35.53 21.56 10.69
C ILE A 691 34.25 20.70 10.69
N GLY A 692 34.20 19.61 11.48
CA GLY A 692 33.02 18.72 11.52
C GLY A 692 31.74 19.39 12.09
N ARG A 693 31.90 20.26 13.10
CA ARG A 693 30.78 20.91 13.82
C ARG A 693 30.04 22.02 13.05
N ALA A 694 30.27 22.17 11.74
CA ALA A 694 29.66 23.22 10.92
C ALA A 694 28.84 22.69 9.71
N ILE A 695 28.73 21.37 9.55
CA ILE A 695 28.05 20.73 8.39
C ILE A 695 26.85 19.90 8.85
N GLU A 696 26.98 19.15 9.94
CA GLU A 696 25.93 18.22 10.41
C GLU A 696 24.66 18.95 10.88
N ASP A 697 24.76 20.09 11.58
CA ASP A 697 23.59 20.81 12.10
C ASP A 697 22.65 21.33 11.00
N ASP A 698 23.19 21.88 9.91
CA ASP A 698 22.37 22.40 8.80
C ASP A 698 21.88 21.28 7.88
N GLU A 699 22.67 20.24 7.58
CA GLU A 699 22.16 19.08 6.84
C GLU A 699 21.12 18.29 7.65
N TYR A 700 21.25 18.18 8.98
CA TYR A 700 20.24 17.58 9.86
C TYR A 700 18.96 18.42 9.95
N ARG A 701 19.07 19.76 10.04
CA ARG A 701 17.91 20.66 9.97
C ARG A 701 17.20 20.57 8.61
N ILE A 702 17.94 20.51 7.51
CA ILE A 702 17.40 20.34 6.16
C ILE A 702 16.71 18.97 6.05
N ALA A 703 17.35 17.88 6.46
CA ALA A 703 16.78 16.53 6.43
C ALA A 703 15.49 16.44 7.27
N ARG A 704 15.50 16.97 8.50
CA ARG A 704 14.31 17.04 9.37
C ARG A 704 13.20 17.91 8.75
N SER A 705 13.54 18.97 8.01
CA SER A 705 12.56 19.79 7.28
C SER A 705 11.98 19.09 6.03
N GLN A 706 12.72 18.15 5.42
CA GLN A 706 12.30 17.41 4.24
C GLN A 706 11.45 16.18 4.61
N VAL A 707 11.82 15.45 5.65
CA VAL A 707 11.08 14.28 6.16
C VAL A 707 9.72 14.65 6.78
N LEU A 708 9.53 15.91 7.21
CA LEU A 708 8.28 16.41 7.81
C LEU A 708 7.34 17.18 6.86
N ARG A 709 7.58 17.15 5.54
CA ARG A 709 6.70 17.79 4.53
C ARG A 709 5.37 17.05 4.34
N LYS A 710 4.44 17.30 5.25
CA LYS A 710 2.97 17.23 5.02
C LYS A 710 2.34 18.64 4.85
N GLY A 711 3.17 19.65 4.66
CA GLY A 711 2.75 21.02 4.36
C GLY A 711 3.12 21.40 2.92
N MET A 712 2.30 22.26 2.34
CA MET A 712 2.42 22.79 0.98
C MET A 712 3.02 24.19 1.02
N ASP A 713 3.97 24.49 0.14
CA ASP A 713 4.46 25.86 -0.05
C ASP A 713 3.56 26.62 -1.04
N LEU A 714 2.95 27.69 -0.55
CA LEU A 714 2.14 28.64 -1.30
C LEU A 714 2.65 30.05 -1.01
N GLU A 715 3.08 30.78 -2.04
CA GLU A 715 3.53 32.19 -1.94
C GLU A 715 4.61 32.49 -0.88
N GLY A 716 5.39 31.48 -0.47
CA GLY A 716 6.40 31.59 0.59
C GLY A 716 5.86 31.37 2.01
N TYR A 717 4.71 30.69 2.15
CA TYR A 717 4.13 30.23 3.41
C TYR A 717 3.91 28.72 3.36
N SER A 718 4.33 28.02 4.41
CA SER A 718 4.05 26.60 4.61
C SER A 718 2.65 26.43 5.19
N ILE A 719 1.70 25.93 4.41
CA ILE A 719 0.34 25.63 4.88
C ILE A 719 0.16 24.12 5.02
N GLU A 720 -0.28 23.68 6.20
CA GLU A 720 -0.53 22.28 6.53
C GLU A 720 -1.84 22.13 7.30
N GLY A 721 -2.54 21.01 7.18
CA GLY A 721 -3.83 20.85 7.86
C GLY A 721 -4.59 19.59 7.48
N ILE A 722 -5.86 19.57 7.87
CA ILE A 722 -6.89 18.61 7.47
C ILE A 722 -8.21 19.38 7.36
N SER A 723 -9.03 19.09 6.36
CA SER A 723 -10.36 19.70 6.23
C SER A 723 -11.31 18.79 5.44
N ILE A 724 -12.15 18.06 6.18
CA ILE A 724 -13.12 17.08 5.68
C ILE A 724 -14.48 17.44 6.27
N GLY A 725 -15.45 17.73 5.41
CA GLY A 725 -16.73 18.24 5.87
C GLY A 725 -17.55 17.24 6.66
N GLY A 726 -18.08 17.70 7.81
CA GLY A 726 -18.76 16.88 8.81
C GLY A 726 -17.82 16.07 9.69
N GLN A 727 -16.50 16.31 9.68
CA GLN A 727 -15.52 15.50 10.42
C GLN A 727 -14.46 16.30 11.18
N GLU A 728 -13.70 17.16 10.49
CA GLU A 728 -12.68 18.05 11.08
C GLU A 728 -12.19 19.07 10.04
N THR A 729 -12.06 20.34 10.45
CA THR A 729 -11.23 21.37 9.82
C THR A 729 -10.21 21.92 10.81
N CYS A 730 -8.94 21.97 10.39
CA CYS A 730 -7.86 22.70 11.05
C CYS A 730 -6.76 23.03 10.03
N VAL A 731 -6.48 24.32 9.80
CA VAL A 731 -5.49 24.79 8.82
C VAL A 731 -4.43 25.67 9.49
N ILE A 732 -3.17 25.23 9.44
CA ILE A 732 -2.05 25.78 10.21
C ILE A 732 -1.12 26.61 9.29
N VAL A 733 -0.67 27.77 9.80
CA VAL A 733 0.30 28.65 9.13
C VAL A 733 1.43 29.01 10.12
N PRO A 734 2.54 28.24 10.17
CA PRO A 734 3.57 28.36 11.21
C PRO A 734 4.32 29.69 11.23
N GLU A 735 4.46 30.39 10.10
CA GLU A 735 5.14 31.70 10.00
C GLU A 735 4.39 32.80 10.77
N PHE A 736 3.08 32.64 10.91
CA PHE A 736 2.20 33.48 11.70
C PHE A 736 1.99 32.94 13.13
N LYS A 737 2.39 31.68 13.37
CA LYS A 737 2.13 30.90 14.60
C LYS A 737 0.63 30.77 14.88
N CYS A 738 -0.18 30.51 13.86
CA CYS A 738 -1.62 30.40 13.99
C CYS A 738 -2.22 29.15 13.31
N ALA A 739 -3.42 28.79 13.74
CA ALA A 739 -4.33 27.91 13.02
C ALA A 739 -5.69 28.59 12.81
N PHE A 740 -6.36 28.23 11.72
CA PHE A 740 -7.76 28.52 11.46
C PHE A 740 -8.58 27.25 11.68
N ASP A 741 -9.57 27.34 12.58
CA ASP A 741 -10.36 26.23 13.11
C ASP A 741 -9.51 25.08 13.72
N ILE A 742 -10.15 24.20 14.51
CA ILE A 742 -9.46 23.16 15.28
C ILE A 742 -10.38 21.98 15.67
N GLY A 743 -11.07 21.38 14.69
CA GLY A 743 -12.10 20.35 14.93
C GLY A 743 -11.75 19.22 15.90
N ARG A 744 -10.55 18.62 15.80
CA ARG A 744 -10.07 17.55 16.72
C ARG A 744 -8.68 17.81 17.29
N CYS A 745 -8.08 18.97 16.99
CA CYS A 745 -6.73 19.38 17.41
C CYS A 745 -5.61 18.42 16.93
N PRO A 746 -5.15 18.52 15.67
CA PRO A 746 -3.98 17.78 15.21
C PRO A 746 -2.72 18.24 15.97
N THR A 747 -1.77 17.34 16.22
CA THR A 747 -0.60 17.60 17.11
C THR A 747 0.20 18.86 16.73
N ARG A 748 0.25 19.21 15.44
CA ARG A 748 0.98 20.39 14.92
C ARG A 748 0.25 21.72 15.21
N ALA A 749 -1.06 21.69 15.49
CA ALA A 749 -1.82 22.84 15.96
C ALA A 749 -1.43 23.25 17.39
N ILE A 750 -1.07 22.28 18.25
CA ILE A 750 -0.72 22.52 19.66
C ILE A 750 0.41 23.55 19.82
N HIS A 751 1.37 23.60 18.89
CA HIS A 751 2.47 24.56 18.92
C HIS A 751 2.11 25.99 18.45
N GLN A 752 0.94 26.20 17.82
CA GLN A 752 0.50 27.52 17.39
C GLN A 752 0.05 28.37 18.58
N ASN A 753 0.31 29.67 18.55
CA ASN A 753 -0.04 30.59 19.65
C ASN A 753 -1.45 31.19 19.50
N PHE A 754 -1.95 31.28 18.26
CA PHE A 754 -3.26 31.86 17.93
C PHE A 754 -4.14 30.79 17.28
N VAL A 755 -5.41 30.71 17.69
CA VAL A 755 -6.44 29.95 16.96
C VAL A 755 -7.58 30.90 16.60
N PHE A 756 -7.95 30.92 15.33
CA PHE A 756 -9.06 31.70 14.79
C PHE A 756 -10.22 30.77 14.47
N ILE A 757 -11.28 30.81 15.28
CA ILE A 757 -12.50 30.01 15.07
C ILE A 757 -13.45 30.78 14.15
N THR A 758 -13.96 30.16 13.10
CA THR A 758 -14.88 30.80 12.15
C THR A 758 -16.34 30.71 12.59
N HIS A 759 -16.75 29.56 13.14
CA HIS A 759 -18.11 29.28 13.63
C HIS A 759 -18.10 28.10 14.62
N ALA A 760 -19.25 27.82 15.25
CA ALA A 760 -19.34 26.88 16.39
C ALA A 760 -19.73 25.43 16.04
N HIS A 761 -19.60 24.99 14.78
CA HIS A 761 -19.79 23.56 14.46
C HIS A 761 -18.66 22.70 15.03
N LEU A 762 -18.99 21.46 15.41
CA LEU A 762 -18.13 20.61 16.22
C LEU A 762 -16.82 20.25 15.51
N ASP A 763 -16.85 20.08 14.20
CA ASP A 763 -15.71 19.86 13.32
C ASP A 763 -14.87 21.13 13.07
N HIS A 764 -15.27 22.29 13.56
CA HIS A 764 -14.47 23.53 13.53
C HIS A 764 -13.98 23.95 14.93
N ILE A 765 -14.69 23.61 16.00
CA ILE A 765 -14.39 24.08 17.37
C ILE A 765 -14.05 22.98 18.40
N GLY A 766 -14.37 21.71 18.11
CA GLY A 766 -14.40 20.62 19.10
C GLY A 766 -13.06 20.31 19.78
N GLY A 767 -11.93 20.58 19.14
CA GLY A 767 -10.59 20.35 19.68
C GLY A 767 -10.09 21.42 20.65
N LEU A 768 -10.82 22.51 20.89
CA LEU A 768 -10.39 23.59 21.79
C LEU A 768 -9.99 23.12 23.21
N PRO A 769 -10.73 22.24 23.90
CA PRO A 769 -10.33 21.72 25.21
C PRO A 769 -9.03 20.91 25.14
N MET A 770 -8.89 20.05 24.13
CA MET A 770 -7.69 19.23 23.90
C MET A 770 -6.46 20.09 23.58
N TYR A 771 -6.64 21.15 22.80
CA TYR A 771 -5.60 22.12 22.43
C TYR A 771 -5.03 22.84 23.65
N VAL A 772 -5.89 23.41 24.50
CA VAL A 772 -5.45 24.11 25.73
C VAL A 772 -4.83 23.13 26.72
N ALA A 773 -5.45 21.98 26.97
CA ALA A 773 -4.94 20.96 27.88
C ALA A 773 -3.55 20.46 27.45
N SER A 774 -3.35 20.21 26.15
CA SER A 774 -2.05 19.79 25.60
C SER A 774 -0.99 20.88 25.68
N ARG A 775 -1.35 22.16 25.51
CA ARG A 775 -0.41 23.28 25.72
C ARG A 775 0.01 23.41 27.19
N GLY A 776 -0.92 23.21 28.12
CA GLY A 776 -0.61 23.14 29.56
C GLY A 776 0.34 21.98 29.88
N LEU A 777 0.02 20.78 29.38
CA LEU A 777 0.87 19.58 29.54
C LEU A 777 2.29 19.78 29.00
N TYR A 778 2.44 20.44 27.85
CA TYR A 778 3.74 20.73 27.24
C TYR A 778 4.42 22.00 27.80
N SER A 779 3.90 22.58 28.89
CA SER A 779 4.41 23.82 29.51
C SER A 779 4.57 25.01 28.54
N LEU A 780 3.73 25.08 27.51
CA LEU A 780 3.70 26.17 26.53
C LEU A 780 2.91 27.37 27.09
N LYS A 781 3.18 28.59 26.60
CA LYS A 781 2.37 29.77 26.98
C LYS A 781 0.88 29.47 26.72
N PRO A 782 -0.04 29.84 27.62
CA PRO A 782 -1.47 29.99 27.33
C PRO A 782 -1.71 30.56 25.92
N PRO A 783 -2.49 29.85 25.07
CA PRO A 783 -2.80 30.31 23.72
C PRO A 783 -3.78 31.47 23.75
N THR A 784 -3.83 32.23 22.66
CA THR A 784 -4.90 33.19 22.42
C THR A 784 -5.90 32.58 21.43
N ILE A 785 -7.15 32.43 21.88
CA ILE A 785 -8.25 31.89 21.08
C ILE A 785 -9.14 33.07 20.67
N VAL A 786 -9.37 33.24 19.37
CA VAL A 786 -10.14 34.33 18.79
C VAL A 786 -11.42 33.76 18.21
N VAL A 787 -12.56 34.35 18.57
CA VAL A 787 -13.90 33.83 18.27
C VAL A 787 -14.86 34.94 17.80
N PRO A 788 -15.92 34.61 17.05
CA PRO A 788 -17.07 35.50 16.87
C PRO A 788 -17.65 35.91 18.23
N PRO A 789 -18.01 37.19 18.46
CA PRO A 789 -18.49 37.64 19.77
C PRO A 789 -19.69 36.85 20.30
N CYS A 790 -20.57 36.41 19.39
CA CYS A 790 -21.79 35.67 19.70
C CYS A 790 -21.57 34.26 20.28
N ILE A 791 -20.36 33.68 20.19
CA ILE A 791 -20.05 32.35 20.75
C ILE A 791 -19.10 32.39 21.95
N LYS A 792 -18.65 33.60 22.36
CA LYS A 792 -17.69 33.79 23.45
C LYS A 792 -18.12 33.08 24.74
N GLU A 793 -19.34 33.34 25.19
CA GLU A 793 -19.84 32.79 26.45
C GLU A 793 -19.96 31.26 26.41
N ASP A 794 -20.31 30.68 25.26
CA ASP A 794 -20.49 29.23 25.13
C ASP A 794 -19.14 28.51 25.05
N VAL A 795 -18.10 29.17 24.52
CA VAL A 795 -16.70 28.72 24.64
C VAL A 795 -16.23 28.79 26.09
N GLU A 796 -16.58 29.85 26.84
CA GLU A 796 -16.27 29.92 28.28
C GLU A 796 -16.96 28.78 29.06
N LYS A 797 -18.25 28.55 28.84
CA LYS A 797 -19.01 27.42 29.41
C LYS A 797 -18.41 26.05 29.02
N LEU A 798 -17.97 25.87 27.77
CA LEU A 798 -17.30 24.65 27.30
C LEU A 798 -16.02 24.37 28.11
N PHE A 799 -15.22 25.39 28.38
CA PHE A 799 -14.02 25.26 29.20
C PHE A 799 -14.33 25.06 30.69
N ASP A 800 -15.36 25.70 31.25
CA ASP A 800 -15.78 25.48 32.64
C ASP A 800 -16.32 24.06 32.87
N ILE A 801 -17.03 23.49 31.91
CA ILE A 801 -17.43 22.08 31.94
C ILE A 801 -16.17 21.17 31.96
N HIS A 802 -15.16 21.44 31.13
CA HIS A 802 -13.93 20.63 31.11
C HIS A 802 -13.07 20.81 32.37
N ARG A 803 -12.98 22.02 32.92
CA ARG A 803 -12.35 22.30 34.23
C ARG A 803 -13.04 21.50 35.34
N SER A 804 -14.38 21.50 35.36
CA SER A 804 -15.20 20.79 36.35
C SER A 804 -15.11 19.26 36.24
N MET A 805 -15.18 18.70 35.01
CA MET A 805 -15.05 17.26 34.78
C MET A 805 -13.62 16.76 35.05
N GLY A 806 -12.60 17.48 34.55
CA GLY A 806 -11.21 17.04 34.61
C GLY A 806 -10.47 17.40 35.91
N GLN A 807 -10.99 18.35 36.70
CA GLN A 807 -10.33 18.93 37.87
C GLN A 807 -8.93 19.51 37.53
N VAL A 808 -8.82 20.15 36.36
CA VAL A 808 -7.58 20.73 35.81
C VAL A 808 -7.76 22.20 35.46
N GLU A 809 -6.71 22.99 35.64
CA GLU A 809 -6.65 24.35 35.10
C GLU A 809 -6.50 24.33 33.58
N LEU A 810 -7.34 25.09 32.88
CA LEU A 810 -7.28 25.31 31.44
C LEU A 810 -7.09 26.81 31.22
N ASN A 811 -5.83 27.21 30.97
CA ASN A 811 -5.37 28.60 30.93
C ASN A 811 -5.17 29.07 29.48
N PHE A 812 -5.93 30.08 29.06
CA PHE A 812 -5.95 30.66 27.72
C PHE A 812 -6.45 32.11 27.74
N ASP A 813 -6.04 32.91 26.75
CA ASP A 813 -6.56 34.26 26.50
C ASP A 813 -7.74 34.14 25.50
N LEU A 814 -8.99 34.44 25.88
CA LEU A 814 -10.14 34.43 24.96
C LEU A 814 -10.46 35.84 24.47
N VAL A 815 -10.54 36.01 23.15
CA VAL A 815 -10.76 37.31 22.50
C VAL A 815 -11.99 37.21 21.57
N PRO A 816 -13.11 37.88 21.89
CA PRO A 816 -14.13 38.17 20.88
C PRO A 816 -13.53 39.14 19.85
N LEU A 817 -13.84 38.97 18.57
CA LEU A 817 -13.41 39.89 17.51
C LEU A 817 -14.50 40.02 16.45
N ASP A 818 -15.08 41.22 16.33
CA ASP A 818 -16.24 41.51 15.46
C ASP A 818 -15.84 42.11 14.09
N ILE A 819 -16.78 42.09 13.15
CA ILE A 819 -16.59 42.57 11.77
C ILE A 819 -16.28 44.07 11.76
N GLY A 820 -15.07 44.40 11.28
CA GLY A 820 -14.53 45.76 11.25
C GLY A 820 -13.48 46.04 12.33
N GLU A 821 -13.38 45.19 13.36
CA GLU A 821 -12.31 45.29 14.37
C GLU A 821 -10.94 44.84 13.81
N THR A 822 -9.89 44.97 14.62
CA THR A 822 -8.52 44.59 14.23
C THR A 822 -7.74 44.10 15.44
N PHE A 823 -7.29 42.85 15.41
CA PHE A 823 -6.46 42.27 16.46
C PHE A 823 -4.98 42.28 16.06
N GLU A 824 -4.10 42.77 16.93
CA GLU A 824 -2.65 42.76 16.71
C GLU A 824 -2.04 41.44 17.22
N MET A 825 -1.71 40.54 16.29
CA MET A 825 -1.03 39.28 16.60
C MET A 825 0.43 39.52 17.03
N ARG A 826 1.07 40.52 16.42
CA ARG A 826 2.42 41.03 16.73
C ARG A 826 2.67 42.34 15.99
N SER A 827 3.72 43.06 16.35
CA SER A 827 4.08 44.40 15.80
C SER A 827 4.28 44.52 14.27
N ASN A 828 4.17 43.43 13.51
CA ASN A 828 4.14 43.43 12.05
C ASN A 828 3.01 42.59 11.41
N LEU A 829 2.08 42.04 12.19
CA LEU A 829 0.89 41.31 11.72
C LEU A 829 -0.36 41.71 12.49
N VAL A 830 -1.40 42.05 11.74
CA VAL A 830 -2.77 42.20 12.26
C VAL A 830 -3.71 41.25 11.55
N VAL A 831 -4.81 40.91 12.19
CA VAL A 831 -5.89 40.09 11.63
C VAL A 831 -7.22 40.82 11.77
N ARG A 832 -8.09 40.65 10.78
CA ARG A 832 -9.45 41.21 10.74
C ARG A 832 -10.43 40.14 10.31
N PRO A 833 -11.59 39.99 10.98
CA PRO A 833 -12.66 39.15 10.47
C PRO A 833 -13.38 39.84 9.30
N PHE A 834 -14.03 39.05 8.46
CA PHE A 834 -14.87 39.49 7.35
C PHE A 834 -16.13 38.64 7.23
N LYS A 835 -17.18 39.17 6.59
CA LYS A 835 -18.49 38.53 6.60
C LYS A 835 -18.53 37.31 5.69
N THR A 836 -18.91 36.16 6.26
CA THR A 836 -19.28 34.95 5.50
C THR A 836 -20.76 34.61 5.73
N GLN A 837 -21.29 33.59 5.04
CA GLN A 837 -22.70 33.26 5.07
C GLN A 837 -22.91 31.74 5.17
N HIS A 838 -23.19 31.27 6.39
CA HIS A 838 -23.42 29.87 6.72
C HIS A 838 -24.76 29.67 7.46
N VAL A 839 -25.11 28.45 7.89
CA VAL A 839 -26.40 28.16 8.58
C VAL A 839 -26.45 28.62 10.05
N ILE A 840 -25.28 28.83 10.66
CA ILE A 840 -25.11 29.52 11.95
C ILE A 840 -24.19 30.74 11.76
N PRO A 841 -24.15 31.70 12.71
CA PRO A 841 -23.25 32.86 12.61
C PRO A 841 -21.79 32.44 12.37
N SER A 842 -21.21 33.00 11.32
CA SER A 842 -19.87 32.67 10.83
C SER A 842 -19.10 33.93 10.41
N GLN A 843 -17.78 33.90 10.52
CA GLN A 843 -16.90 34.91 9.93
C GLN A 843 -15.61 34.29 9.40
N GLY A 844 -15.15 34.79 8.25
CA GLY A 844 -13.80 34.51 7.75
C GLY A 844 -12.77 35.46 8.38
N TYR A 845 -11.48 35.24 8.14
CA TYR A 845 -10.38 36.08 8.62
C TYR A 845 -9.38 36.42 7.52
N VAL A 846 -8.84 37.63 7.53
CA VAL A 846 -7.68 38.03 6.71
C VAL A 846 -6.53 38.48 7.61
N ILE A 847 -5.35 37.90 7.42
CA ILE A 847 -4.09 38.30 8.06
C ILE A 847 -3.34 39.26 7.13
N TYR A 848 -2.89 40.39 7.67
CA TYR A 848 -2.19 41.45 6.95
C TYR A 848 -0.77 41.65 7.48
N SER A 849 0.22 41.80 6.58
CA SER A 849 1.53 42.34 6.98
C SER A 849 1.48 43.86 7.09
N VAL A 850 2.01 44.37 8.21
CA VAL A 850 2.01 45.80 8.55
C VAL A 850 3.36 46.39 8.16
N ARG A 851 3.36 47.37 7.25
CA ARG A 851 4.59 48.04 6.77
C ARG A 851 4.49 49.54 6.94
N LYS A 852 5.29 50.10 7.84
CA LYS A 852 5.39 51.56 8.03
C LYS A 852 6.36 52.16 7.00
N LYS A 853 5.84 52.90 6.02
CA LYS A 853 6.64 53.67 5.05
C LYS A 853 6.69 55.13 5.46
N LEU A 854 7.78 55.84 5.18
CA LEU A 854 7.89 57.27 5.47
C LEU A 854 6.85 58.06 4.66
N LYS A 855 6.10 58.98 5.28
CA LYS A 855 5.06 59.78 4.60
C LYS A 855 5.66 60.55 3.44
N LYS A 856 4.93 60.66 2.32
CA LYS A 856 5.44 61.28 1.06
C LYS A 856 6.11 62.65 1.29
N GLN A 857 5.56 63.46 2.18
CA GLN A 857 6.08 64.78 2.56
C GLN A 857 7.45 64.80 3.26
N TYR A 858 7.97 63.65 3.72
CA TYR A 858 9.27 63.55 4.39
C TYR A 858 10.33 62.78 3.59
N ILE A 859 9.99 62.21 2.43
CA ILE A 859 10.90 61.38 1.60
C ILE A 859 12.16 62.13 1.15
N HIS A 860 12.09 63.46 1.03
CA HIS A 860 13.22 64.31 0.61
C HIS A 860 14.16 64.74 1.75
N LEU A 861 13.85 64.40 3.02
CA LEU A 861 14.62 64.83 4.18
C LEU A 861 15.80 63.88 4.47
N LYS A 862 16.93 64.42 4.93
CA LYS A 862 18.10 63.62 5.31
C LYS A 862 17.88 62.98 6.68
N GLY A 863 18.49 61.81 6.92
CA GLY A 863 18.21 60.97 8.10
C GLY A 863 18.20 61.70 9.46
N LYS A 864 19.17 62.60 9.72
CA LYS A 864 19.23 63.39 10.96
C LYS A 864 18.03 64.36 11.14
N GLN A 865 17.41 64.82 10.05
CA GLN A 865 16.20 65.65 10.09
C GLN A 865 14.96 64.79 10.40
N ILE A 866 14.85 63.62 9.75
CA ILE A 866 13.78 62.63 10.02
C ILE A 866 13.82 62.19 11.49
N GLU A 867 15.01 61.93 12.03
CA GLU A 867 15.21 61.56 13.43
C GLU A 867 14.76 62.66 14.40
N LYS A 868 15.06 63.94 14.09
CA LYS A 868 14.63 65.08 14.90
C LYS A 868 13.10 65.23 14.93
N ILE A 869 12.43 65.02 13.79
CA ILE A 869 10.95 65.09 13.68
C ILE A 869 10.31 63.88 14.38
N LYS A 870 10.90 62.68 14.29
CA LYS A 870 10.47 61.50 15.07
C LYS A 870 10.58 61.75 16.59
N LYS A 871 11.65 62.42 17.03
CA LYS A 871 11.88 62.78 18.43
C LYS A 871 10.96 63.90 18.93
N SER A 872 10.30 64.65 18.06
CA SER A 872 9.24 65.60 18.44
C SER A 872 7.82 65.00 18.39
N GLY A 873 7.69 63.67 18.43
CA GLY A 873 6.40 62.97 18.55
C GLY A 873 5.52 62.95 17.29
N VAL A 874 5.96 63.53 16.18
CA VAL A 874 5.17 63.60 14.94
C VAL A 874 5.20 62.25 14.22
N GLU A 875 4.03 61.75 13.81
CA GLU A 875 3.94 60.49 13.06
C GLU A 875 4.45 60.64 11.61
N ILE A 876 5.74 60.35 11.43
CA ILE A 876 6.47 60.44 10.16
C ILE A 876 6.21 59.29 9.18
N THR A 877 5.40 58.27 9.52
CA THR A 877 5.15 57.10 8.66
C THR A 877 3.68 56.84 8.38
N ASP A 878 3.35 56.54 7.12
CA ASP A 878 2.08 55.92 6.74
C ASP A 878 2.14 54.42 7.04
N THR A 879 1.09 53.88 7.65
CA THR A 879 0.96 52.43 7.89
C THR A 879 0.25 51.78 6.70
N ILE A 880 0.95 50.91 5.97
CA ILE A 880 0.41 50.15 4.84
C ILE A 880 0.11 48.73 5.32
N LEU A 881 -1.14 48.31 5.13
CA LEU A 881 -1.55 46.92 5.27
C LEU A 881 -1.43 46.20 3.92
N SER A 882 -1.00 44.94 3.95
CA SER A 882 -0.85 44.06 2.80
C SER A 882 -1.53 42.73 3.14
N PRO A 883 -2.67 42.37 2.55
CA PRO A 883 -3.34 41.11 2.86
C PRO A 883 -2.47 39.93 2.38
N GLU A 884 -2.14 39.02 3.30
CA GLU A 884 -1.23 37.90 3.03
C GLU A 884 -2.01 36.60 2.83
N VAL A 885 -2.86 36.24 3.80
CA VAL A 885 -3.68 35.02 3.78
C VAL A 885 -5.10 35.35 4.23
N ALA A 886 -6.09 34.88 3.47
CA ALA A 886 -7.49 34.89 3.83
C ALA A 886 -8.00 33.47 4.05
N PHE A 887 -8.86 33.25 5.04
CA PHE A 887 -9.54 31.98 5.33
C PHE A 887 -11.04 32.24 5.51
N THR A 888 -11.91 31.52 4.81
CA THR A 888 -13.36 31.72 4.91
C THR A 888 -14.01 30.96 6.08
N GLY A 889 -13.50 29.78 6.41
CA GLY A 889 -14.33 28.74 7.02
C GLY A 889 -15.45 28.33 6.07
N ASP A 890 -16.56 27.87 6.62
CA ASP A 890 -17.71 27.43 5.83
C ASP A 890 -18.57 28.62 5.40
N THR A 891 -19.04 28.61 4.16
CA THR A 891 -19.77 29.71 3.56
C THR A 891 -20.37 29.33 2.21
N THR A 892 -21.49 29.96 1.85
CA THR A 892 -21.94 30.07 0.45
C THR A 892 -21.08 31.05 -0.35
N SER A 893 -21.21 31.05 -1.69
CA SER A 893 -20.41 31.91 -2.60
C SER A 893 -20.64 33.43 -2.46
N GLU A 894 -21.60 33.86 -1.64
CA GLU A 894 -22.02 35.26 -1.58
C GLU A 894 -20.93 36.20 -1.05
N TYR A 895 -20.02 35.69 -0.23
CA TYR A 895 -18.88 36.45 0.29
C TYR A 895 -18.01 37.05 -0.84
N MET A 896 -17.98 36.42 -2.02
CA MET A 896 -17.19 36.89 -3.17
C MET A 896 -17.79 38.12 -3.86
N ARG A 897 -19.06 38.43 -3.61
CA ARG A 897 -19.79 39.55 -4.23
C ARG A 897 -19.96 40.75 -3.29
N ASP A 898 -19.61 40.62 -2.01
CA ASP A 898 -19.59 41.72 -1.04
C ASP A 898 -18.32 42.59 -1.22
N PRO A 899 -18.44 43.89 -1.56
CA PRO A 899 -17.28 44.77 -1.69
C PRO A 899 -16.45 44.93 -0.41
N LEU A 900 -17.02 44.69 0.78
CA LEU A 900 -16.30 44.74 2.05
C LEU A 900 -15.28 43.59 2.17
N ASN A 901 -15.51 42.48 1.46
CA ASN A 901 -14.63 41.31 1.44
C ASN A 901 -13.51 41.41 0.39
N ALA A 902 -13.37 42.54 -0.31
CA ALA A 902 -12.43 42.70 -1.43
C ALA A 902 -10.93 42.51 -1.06
N ASP A 903 -10.54 42.65 0.21
CA ASP A 903 -9.19 42.29 0.66
C ASP A 903 -8.98 40.77 0.84
N ALA A 904 -10.04 39.99 1.10
CA ALA A 904 -9.96 38.52 1.11
C ALA A 904 -9.68 37.98 -0.31
N LEU A 905 -10.34 38.54 -1.32
CA LEU A 905 -10.11 38.24 -2.75
C LEU A 905 -8.81 38.84 -3.32
N ARG A 906 -8.07 39.62 -2.53
CA ARG A 906 -6.79 40.27 -2.91
C ARG A 906 -5.61 39.87 -2.02
N ALA A 907 -5.81 39.01 -1.02
CA ALA A 907 -4.73 38.35 -0.29
C ALA A 907 -3.84 37.53 -1.24
N LYS A 908 -2.57 37.27 -0.90
CA LYS A 908 -1.74 36.38 -1.74
C LYS A 908 -2.37 34.98 -1.86
N ILE A 909 -2.91 34.47 -0.75
CA ILE A 909 -3.56 33.17 -0.66
C ILE A 909 -5.00 33.36 -0.18
N LEU A 910 -5.95 32.78 -0.91
CA LEU A 910 -7.32 32.56 -0.44
C LEU A 910 -7.47 31.09 -0.07
N ILE A 911 -7.91 30.80 1.15
CA ILE A 911 -8.28 29.47 1.62
C ILE A 911 -9.80 29.48 1.75
N THR A 912 -10.48 28.66 0.95
CA THR A 912 -11.94 28.69 0.81
C THR A 912 -12.53 27.30 0.73
N GLU A 913 -13.72 27.11 1.29
CA GLU A 913 -14.43 25.84 1.16
C GLU A 913 -14.90 25.55 -0.27
N ALA A 914 -15.04 24.26 -0.59
CA ALA A 914 -15.67 23.76 -1.81
C ALA A 914 -16.37 22.42 -1.50
N THR A 915 -17.40 22.46 -0.64
CA THR A 915 -18.01 21.24 -0.07
C THR A 915 -18.58 20.28 -1.11
N PHE A 916 -19.08 20.79 -2.24
CA PHE A 916 -19.69 20.01 -3.34
C PHE A 916 -18.99 20.25 -4.69
N LEU A 917 -18.74 19.17 -5.43
CA LEU A 917 -17.77 19.11 -6.53
C LEU A 917 -18.32 18.58 -7.87
N ASP A 918 -19.47 17.91 -7.85
CA ASP A 918 -20.04 17.13 -8.96
C ASP A 918 -21.43 17.65 -9.37
N GLU A 919 -22.07 17.00 -10.34
CA GLU A 919 -23.39 17.43 -10.86
C GLU A 919 -24.57 16.74 -10.14
N ASN A 920 -24.28 15.78 -9.24
CA ASN A 920 -25.27 15.07 -8.43
C ASN A 920 -25.92 15.95 -7.34
N TYR A 921 -25.27 17.06 -6.96
CA TYR A 921 -25.76 18.00 -5.95
C TYR A 921 -25.92 19.39 -6.57
N SER A 922 -27.12 19.98 -6.46
CA SER A 922 -27.37 21.28 -7.05
C SER A 922 -26.68 22.40 -6.26
N ILE A 923 -26.43 23.52 -6.93
CA ILE A 923 -25.93 24.75 -6.28
C ILE A 923 -26.88 25.19 -5.15
N ASP A 924 -28.20 25.02 -5.35
CA ASP A 924 -29.19 25.39 -4.33
C ASP A 924 -29.21 24.41 -3.15
N HIS A 925 -28.88 23.12 -3.36
CA HIS A 925 -28.64 22.18 -2.26
C HIS A 925 -27.42 22.61 -1.41
N ALA A 926 -26.32 23.02 -2.05
CA ALA A 926 -25.15 23.52 -1.31
C ALA A 926 -25.51 24.77 -0.47
N ARG A 927 -26.22 25.73 -1.07
CA ARG A 927 -26.67 26.96 -0.41
C ARG A 927 -27.65 26.72 0.74
N GLN A 928 -28.58 25.78 0.60
CA GLN A 928 -29.53 25.40 1.67
C GLN A 928 -28.81 24.89 2.93
N HIS A 929 -27.64 24.28 2.76
CA HIS A 929 -26.78 23.82 3.86
C HIS A 929 -25.68 24.83 4.23
N GLY A 930 -25.72 26.06 3.68
CA GLY A 930 -24.76 27.13 4.00
C GLY A 930 -23.36 26.94 3.41
N HIS A 931 -23.22 26.12 2.36
CA HIS A 931 -21.93 25.74 1.76
C HIS A 931 -21.78 26.22 0.30
N THR A 932 -20.54 26.14 -0.22
CA THR A 932 -20.18 26.52 -1.58
C THR A 932 -20.07 25.31 -2.50
N HIS A 933 -20.73 25.39 -3.66
CA HIS A 933 -20.48 24.49 -4.78
C HIS A 933 -19.29 24.98 -5.61
N ILE A 934 -18.37 24.12 -6.07
CA ILE A 934 -17.20 24.57 -6.85
C ILE A 934 -17.59 25.31 -8.15
N PHE A 935 -18.73 24.98 -8.74
CA PHE A 935 -19.31 25.71 -9.87
C PHE A 935 -19.66 27.18 -9.55
N GLU A 936 -19.94 27.53 -8.29
CA GLU A 936 -20.06 28.94 -7.90
C GLU A 936 -18.71 29.64 -7.84
N ILE A 937 -17.65 28.98 -7.35
CA ILE A 937 -16.28 29.52 -7.39
C ILE A 937 -15.88 29.79 -8.85
N ILE A 938 -16.20 28.86 -9.75
CA ILE A 938 -16.00 29.01 -11.21
C ILE A 938 -16.81 30.19 -11.78
N ARG A 939 -18.07 30.37 -11.37
CA ARG A 939 -18.93 31.48 -11.84
C ARG A 939 -18.45 32.84 -11.32
N ASN A 940 -17.82 32.91 -10.15
CA ASN A 940 -17.29 34.14 -9.56
C ASN A 940 -15.77 34.31 -9.78
N ALA A 941 -15.15 33.49 -10.63
CA ALA A 941 -13.70 33.45 -10.86
C ALA A 941 -13.09 34.81 -11.28
N GLU A 942 -13.88 35.65 -11.94
CA GLU A 942 -13.48 37.01 -12.35
C GLU A 942 -13.17 37.96 -11.16
N TRP A 943 -13.74 37.71 -9.98
CA TRP A 943 -13.55 38.52 -8.78
C TRP A 943 -12.29 38.12 -8.00
N ILE A 944 -11.77 36.91 -8.24
CA ILE A 944 -10.61 36.35 -7.54
C ILE A 944 -9.33 36.97 -8.08
N ARG A 945 -8.63 37.76 -7.24
CA ARG A 945 -7.35 38.42 -7.56
C ARG A 945 -6.18 37.87 -6.73
N ASN A 946 -6.42 36.80 -5.96
CA ASN A 946 -5.40 36.07 -5.23
C ASN A 946 -4.40 35.42 -6.19
N LYS A 947 -3.21 35.07 -5.69
CA LYS A 947 -2.20 34.36 -6.48
C LYS A 947 -2.30 32.84 -6.34
N SER A 948 -2.69 32.37 -5.17
CA SER A 948 -2.97 30.96 -4.90
C SER A 948 -4.36 30.82 -4.26
N ILE A 949 -5.07 29.75 -4.60
CA ILE A 949 -6.31 29.32 -3.94
C ILE A 949 -6.05 27.95 -3.32
N LEU A 950 -6.33 27.81 -2.03
CA LEU A 950 -6.41 26.52 -1.35
C LEU A 950 -7.89 26.17 -1.16
N LEU A 951 -8.32 25.05 -1.74
CA LEU A 951 -9.66 24.51 -1.52
C LEU A 951 -9.69 23.56 -0.32
N THR A 952 -10.68 23.73 0.55
CA THR A 952 -10.87 22.98 1.82
C THR A 952 -12.31 22.47 1.97
N HIS A 953 -12.58 21.76 3.06
CA HIS A 953 -13.91 21.30 3.49
C HIS A 953 -14.67 20.47 2.43
N PHE A 954 -13.97 19.67 1.62
CA PHE A 954 -14.66 18.77 0.68
C PHE A 954 -15.53 17.77 1.45
N SER A 955 -16.72 17.44 0.94
CA SER A 955 -17.54 16.42 1.58
C SER A 955 -16.85 15.06 1.53
N SER A 956 -16.89 14.31 2.64
CA SER A 956 -16.27 12.99 2.83
C SER A 956 -16.73 11.87 1.88
N ARG A 957 -17.65 12.17 0.96
CA ARG A 957 -18.11 11.29 -0.13
C ARG A 957 -17.15 11.22 -1.33
N TYR A 958 -16.28 12.22 -1.51
CA TYR A 958 -15.42 12.34 -2.69
C TYR A 958 -14.07 11.66 -2.49
N HIS A 959 -13.55 11.07 -3.57
CA HIS A 959 -12.20 10.53 -3.64
C HIS A 959 -11.18 11.58 -4.11
N LEU A 960 -9.89 11.27 -3.95
CA LEU A 960 -8.79 12.13 -4.42
C LEU A 960 -8.87 12.45 -5.92
N GLU A 961 -9.43 11.54 -6.72
CA GLU A 961 -9.59 11.69 -8.17
C GLU A 961 -10.69 12.71 -8.51
N ASP A 962 -11.82 12.70 -7.81
CA ASP A 962 -12.90 13.70 -7.95
C ASP A 962 -12.39 15.10 -7.60
N ILE A 963 -11.69 15.21 -6.47
CA ILE A 963 -11.09 16.46 -5.97
C ILE A 963 -10.09 17.02 -7.00
N ARG A 964 -9.24 16.16 -7.59
CA ARG A 964 -8.31 16.58 -8.66
C ARG A 964 -9.04 17.01 -9.93
N GLN A 965 -10.09 16.31 -10.33
CA GLN A 965 -10.89 16.69 -11.51
C GLN A 965 -11.56 18.06 -11.31
N ALA A 966 -12.16 18.28 -10.13
CA ALA A 966 -12.81 19.53 -9.77
C ALA A 966 -11.81 20.70 -9.70
N VAL A 967 -10.64 20.49 -9.09
CA VAL A 967 -9.52 21.46 -9.10
C VAL A 967 -9.09 21.80 -10.52
N SER A 968 -8.98 20.81 -11.42
CA SER A 968 -8.64 21.05 -12.83
C SER A 968 -9.70 21.91 -13.55
N LYS A 969 -10.99 21.64 -13.32
CA LYS A 969 -12.11 22.47 -13.81
C LYS A 969 -11.94 23.94 -13.35
N LEU A 970 -11.68 24.18 -12.06
CA LEU A 970 -11.47 25.55 -11.54
C LEU A 970 -10.18 26.20 -12.06
N GLN A 971 -9.06 25.47 -12.09
CA GLN A 971 -7.76 25.98 -12.55
C GLN A 971 -7.80 26.48 -14.00
N SER A 972 -8.70 25.94 -14.85
CA SER A 972 -8.94 26.43 -16.22
C SER A 972 -9.62 27.81 -16.29
N LYS A 973 -10.09 28.36 -15.16
CA LYS A 973 -10.92 29.58 -15.08
C LYS A 973 -10.32 30.70 -14.24
N VAL A 974 -9.30 30.42 -13.42
CA VAL A 974 -8.58 31.42 -12.62
C VAL A 974 -7.11 31.51 -13.03
N SER A 975 -6.52 32.71 -12.94
CA SER A 975 -5.07 32.91 -13.09
C SER A 975 -4.28 32.51 -11.84
N ALA A 976 -4.97 32.22 -10.73
CA ALA A 976 -4.38 31.78 -9.48
C ALA A 976 -3.98 30.29 -9.53
N LYS A 977 -2.92 29.90 -8.82
CA LYS A 977 -2.57 28.49 -8.60
C LYS A 977 -3.60 27.85 -7.66
N VAL A 978 -4.40 26.91 -8.17
CA VAL A 978 -5.39 26.17 -7.38
C VAL A 978 -4.76 24.90 -6.80
N VAL A 979 -4.95 24.67 -5.50
CA VAL A 979 -4.47 23.47 -4.81
C VAL A 979 -5.57 22.96 -3.85
N PRO A 980 -5.83 21.65 -3.78
CA PRO A 980 -6.72 21.07 -2.77
C PRO A 980 -5.95 20.66 -1.49
N LEU A 981 -6.58 20.80 -0.33
CA LEU A 981 -6.12 20.16 0.91
C LEU A 981 -6.62 18.70 0.95
N THR A 982 -5.80 17.77 0.48
CA THR A 982 -6.18 16.36 0.27
C THR A 982 -5.96 15.44 1.48
N GLU A 983 -5.39 15.96 2.55
CA GLU A 983 -5.02 15.25 3.76
C GLU A 983 -6.25 14.58 4.42
N GLY A 984 -6.29 13.24 4.33
CA GLY A 984 -7.34 12.41 4.93
C GLY A 984 -8.35 11.81 3.95
N PHE A 985 -8.35 12.26 2.69
CA PHE A 985 -9.12 11.63 1.61
C PHE A 985 -8.40 10.39 1.04
N ARG A 986 -9.19 9.44 0.50
CA ARG A 986 -8.69 8.20 -0.12
C ARG A 986 -8.75 8.29 -1.64
N SER A 987 -7.85 7.58 -2.33
CA SER A 987 -7.99 7.36 -3.77
C SER A 987 -9.10 6.33 -4.03
N MET A 988 -9.66 6.30 -5.23
CA MET A 988 -10.44 5.15 -5.72
C MET A 988 -9.58 3.87 -5.88
N HIS A 989 -8.26 4.00 -5.74
CA HIS A 989 -7.28 2.93 -5.89
C HIS A 989 -6.57 2.56 -4.56
N THR A 990 -7.11 2.96 -3.40
CA THR A 990 -6.52 2.75 -2.05
C THR A 990 -7.54 2.52 -0.94
#